data_AF-A0A2G6TMW8-F1
#
_entry.id   AF-A0A2G6TMW8-F1
#
_cell.length_a   1.000
_cell.length_b   1.000
_cell.length_c   1.000
_cell.angle_alpha   90.00
_cell.angle_beta   90.00
_cell.angle_gamma   90.00
#
_symmetry.space_group_name_H-M   'P 1'
#
loop_
_entity.id
_entity.type
_entity.pdbx_description
1 polymer ?
#
loop_
_entity_poly.entity_id
_entity_poly.type
_entity_poly.pdbx_seq_one_letter_code
_entity_poly.pdbx_strand_id
1 'polypeptide(L)'
;MKKDKHDLITLAKNHLRGEEIDTETYKELYEGLIQYEQFGYATEIILKRIEEIEKKGETTTPKLYHELARNVYKDTTLSGYFKFGKALNILKTHCKLDDTLDCETLGIAGAIYKYKWKFDHQFRNLLKSRAYYKKGYQLWKEDHSRLSSEYTAINYAYANELIVVKSLEQLSEIEGVTDEVIKKFTTSQNVRKEIINTYVNDDLSLITDGPDKWFNATIAEAYFGTRQYEKAIHFIKLYVADIEETWKIQTFAQQLYHIASFQETEKKFNQLPNDPFETKKIDTKKQKQCFLALEKNEKENLTPSEFESKKEGKLGIGLSGGGFRAALFHIGVLASLAEKDKLRDIEVMSCVSGGSIIGVYYYLKLKHLLETKVDDEITKLDYIEIVKEIEIEFQAAVEKNLRVQVFSNLFKNVKMYYTKKYSRSYRLGELYEEHFYLPLFNKYFDKNVKAIYMGDLIIKPKSASNFNIYNDNWKRKNKIPQLILNSTAVNTGHNWQFTATWMGEPPTYISDTVDVKPRLRRMYYQNAPEAYQKFRLGYAVAASSCVPVLFEPLLLSDLYEDIDLELIDGGVHDNQGIASILEQECSSIIISDGSAQMSNNYKNVANELSLFLRVDTILQERLREIQLLDLKSRKYSENINQLYIVHLKKGLGELPVSWINCTDVNRKILHDGKIEDPNVLLDYGLMKKIQQQLSEVRTDLDSFNELESFALMYSGYQQTNHEVDYAFSDTPEQWSFKKIEPSCTLPAEETQLINQLKISTYVPFKIVRLSKLLQYFAAALGIVLLILLINMFYKKWESPDPIFTITYQEVAVAAILIVLSIYYKFAKYINIESWIKKNIFYIIIIFLGFLLSNIYLLSFNKLYNKIGKMR
;
A
#
# COMPACT_ATOMS: atom_id res chain seq x y z
N MET A 1 5.22 -1.53 38.72
CA MET A 1 5.74 -0.51 37.77
C MET A 1 5.41 -0.96 36.36
N LYS A 2 4.72 -0.17 35.52
CA LYS A 2 4.56 -0.52 34.10
C LYS A 2 5.95 -0.41 33.45
N LYS A 3 6.66 -1.55 33.29
CA LYS A 3 7.95 -1.63 32.59
C LYS A 3 7.76 -1.11 31.16
N ASP A 4 8.71 -0.32 30.66
CA ASP A 4 8.65 0.16 29.29
C ASP A 4 8.67 -1.02 28.30
N LYS A 5 8.08 -0.83 27.12
CA LYS A 5 8.06 -1.86 26.07
C LYS A 5 9.47 -2.33 25.72
N HIS A 6 10.45 -1.42 25.72
CA HIS A 6 11.84 -1.77 25.45
C HIS A 6 12.41 -2.69 26.54
N ASP A 7 12.20 -2.35 27.80
CA ASP A 7 12.69 -3.14 28.94
C ASP A 7 12.09 -4.54 28.95
N LEU A 8 10.80 -4.68 28.63
CA LEU A 8 10.14 -5.98 28.51
C LEU A 8 10.73 -6.84 27.38
N ILE A 9 11.02 -6.26 26.22
CA ILE A 9 11.65 -6.98 25.11
C ILE A 9 13.08 -7.39 25.48
N THR A 10 13.84 -6.52 26.15
CA THR A 10 15.19 -6.83 26.62
C THR A 10 15.16 -7.96 27.65
N LEU A 11 14.26 -7.89 28.62
CA LEU A 11 14.04 -8.94 29.62
C LEU A 11 13.65 -10.27 28.96
N ALA A 12 12.75 -10.25 27.96
CA ALA A 12 12.40 -11.44 27.19
C ALA A 12 13.61 -12.04 26.46
N LYS A 13 14.41 -11.22 25.78
CA LYS A 13 15.62 -11.68 25.07
C LYS A 13 16.63 -12.31 26.03
N ASN A 14 16.84 -11.68 27.18
CA ASN A 14 17.74 -12.18 28.21
C ASN A 14 17.26 -13.51 28.79
N HIS A 15 15.97 -13.61 29.13
CA HIS A 15 15.40 -14.86 29.59
C HIS A 15 15.56 -15.96 28.53
N LEU A 16 15.24 -15.69 27.26
CA LEU A 16 15.41 -16.66 26.17
C LEU A 16 16.87 -17.09 25.94
N ARG A 17 17.84 -16.25 26.30
CA ARG A 17 19.29 -16.57 26.26
C ARG A 17 19.79 -17.38 27.45
N GLY A 18 18.94 -17.63 28.45
CA GLY A 18 19.27 -18.48 29.59
C GLY A 18 19.27 -17.78 30.95
N GLU A 19 18.99 -16.48 31.03
CA GLU A 19 18.79 -15.84 32.35
C GLU A 19 17.52 -16.37 33.01
N GLU A 20 17.62 -16.79 34.27
CA GLU A 20 16.47 -17.27 35.04
C GLU A 20 15.62 -16.08 35.53
N ILE A 21 14.30 -16.25 35.48
CA ILE A 21 13.33 -15.30 36.05
C ILE A 21 12.42 -16.07 37.00
N ASP A 22 12.02 -15.44 38.10
CA ASP A 22 11.05 -16.01 39.03
C ASP A 22 9.63 -16.02 38.43
N THR A 23 8.68 -16.65 39.12
CA THR A 23 7.30 -16.84 38.62
C THR A 23 6.51 -15.54 38.54
N GLU A 24 6.75 -14.59 39.43
CA GLU A 24 6.08 -13.29 39.43
C GLU A 24 6.61 -12.43 38.28
N THR A 25 7.93 -12.40 38.09
CA THR A 25 8.60 -11.75 36.97
C THR A 25 8.18 -12.35 35.63
N TYR A 26 8.00 -13.68 35.53
CA TYR A 26 7.45 -14.33 34.34
C TYR A 26 6.04 -13.83 34.02
N LYS A 27 5.16 -13.75 35.04
CA LYS A 27 3.78 -13.32 34.86
C LYS A 27 3.72 -11.86 34.38
N GLU A 28 4.47 -10.97 35.04
CA GLU A 28 4.59 -9.57 34.62
C GLU A 28 5.14 -9.45 33.20
N LEU A 29 6.17 -10.23 32.87
CA LEU A 29 6.78 -10.22 31.54
C LEU A 29 5.76 -10.64 30.49
N TYR A 30 5.08 -11.77 30.71
CA TYR A 30 4.11 -12.32 29.78
C TYR A 30 2.92 -11.37 29.58
N GLU A 31 2.33 -10.87 30.67
CA GLU A 31 1.22 -9.91 30.62
C GLU A 31 1.63 -8.63 29.90
N GLY A 32 2.85 -8.12 30.16
CA GLY A 32 3.42 -6.98 29.45
C GLY A 32 3.61 -7.24 27.96
N LEU A 33 4.13 -8.41 27.57
CA LEU A 33 4.28 -8.78 26.16
C LEU A 33 2.93 -8.86 25.45
N ILE A 34 1.89 -9.40 26.08
CA ILE A 34 0.53 -9.43 25.54
C ILE A 34 -0.03 -8.00 25.43
N GLN A 35 0.15 -7.17 26.45
CA GLN A 35 -0.30 -5.77 26.44
C GLN A 35 0.30 -4.97 25.29
N TYR A 36 1.58 -5.22 24.96
CA TYR A 36 2.28 -4.57 23.84
C TYR A 36 2.20 -5.36 22.52
N GLU A 37 1.33 -6.36 22.43
CA GLU A 37 1.09 -7.21 21.26
C GLU A 37 2.38 -7.86 20.70
N GLN A 38 3.33 -8.17 21.58
CA GLN A 38 4.58 -8.85 21.25
C GLN A 38 4.40 -10.37 21.24
N PHE A 39 3.42 -10.85 20.46
CA PHE A 39 3.00 -12.26 20.43
C PHE A 39 4.12 -13.24 20.04
N GLY A 40 5.08 -12.82 19.22
CA GLY A 40 6.24 -13.65 18.89
C GLY A 40 7.13 -13.93 20.11
N TYR A 41 7.49 -12.89 20.88
CA TYR A 41 8.20 -13.10 22.14
C TYR A 41 7.34 -13.87 23.14
N ALA A 42 6.05 -13.54 23.26
CA ALA A 42 5.14 -14.25 24.17
C ALA A 42 5.03 -15.75 23.83
N THR A 43 5.10 -16.11 22.54
CA THR A 43 5.13 -17.51 22.06
C THR A 43 6.39 -18.22 22.53
N GLU A 44 7.57 -17.63 22.30
CA GLU A 44 8.85 -18.21 22.71
C GLU A 44 8.97 -18.34 24.24
N ILE A 45 8.47 -17.36 24.98
CA ILE A 45 8.43 -17.38 26.45
C ILE A 45 7.55 -18.53 26.96
N ILE A 46 6.36 -18.75 26.36
CA ILE A 46 5.52 -19.90 26.70
C ILE A 46 6.20 -21.22 26.34
N LEU A 47 6.80 -21.33 25.15
CA LEU A 47 7.47 -22.56 24.73
C LEU A 47 8.60 -22.92 25.70
N LYS A 48 9.42 -21.94 26.10
CA LYS A 48 10.44 -22.12 27.11
C LYS A 48 9.84 -22.55 28.46
N ARG A 49 8.72 -21.96 28.87
CA ARG A 49 8.04 -22.37 30.11
C ARG A 49 7.49 -23.80 30.06
N ILE A 50 6.93 -24.21 28.92
CA ILE A 50 6.51 -25.60 28.68
C ILE A 50 7.71 -26.53 28.82
N GLU A 51 8.82 -26.20 28.16
CA GLU A 51 10.06 -26.99 28.23
C GLU A 51 10.59 -27.11 29.67
N GLU A 52 10.54 -26.03 30.47
CA GLU A 52 10.92 -26.03 31.88
C GLU A 52 10.02 -26.93 32.75
N ILE A 53 8.70 -26.92 32.50
CA ILE A 53 7.72 -27.77 33.20
C ILE A 53 7.95 -29.25 32.84
N GLU A 54 8.12 -29.53 31.55
CA GLU A 54 8.38 -30.89 31.05
C GLU A 54 9.71 -31.44 31.59
N LYS A 55 10.77 -30.62 31.69
CA LYS A 55 12.05 -31.00 32.31
C LYS A 55 11.91 -31.35 33.80
N LYS A 56 10.93 -30.78 34.50
CA LYS A 56 10.61 -31.11 35.90
C LYS A 56 9.75 -32.36 36.04
N GLY A 57 9.30 -32.96 34.93
CA GLY A 57 8.40 -34.12 34.93
C GLY A 57 6.95 -33.77 35.28
N GLU A 58 6.58 -32.48 35.21
CA GLU A 58 5.24 -31.99 35.51
C GLU A 58 4.36 -31.97 34.25
N THR A 59 3.04 -32.15 34.43
CA THR A 59 2.08 -32.09 33.31
C THR A 59 1.69 -30.66 33.01
N THR A 60 1.87 -30.22 31.76
CA THR A 60 1.43 -28.90 31.31
C THR A 60 -0.10 -28.79 31.30
N THR A 61 -0.62 -27.65 31.77
CA THR A 61 -2.07 -27.39 31.78
C THR A 61 -2.59 -27.04 30.38
N PRO A 62 -3.84 -27.40 30.03
CA PRO A 62 -4.47 -26.99 28.76
C PRO A 62 -4.46 -25.47 28.54
N LYS A 63 -4.54 -24.69 29.63
CA LYS A 63 -4.50 -23.22 29.61
C LYS A 63 -3.24 -22.69 28.93
N LEU A 64 -2.07 -23.28 29.19
CA LEU A 64 -0.82 -22.81 28.61
C LEU A 64 -0.77 -23.07 27.08
N TYR A 65 -1.39 -24.16 26.61
CA TYR A 65 -1.56 -24.42 25.19
C TYR A 65 -2.64 -23.56 24.53
N HIS A 66 -3.68 -23.15 25.26
CA HIS A 66 -4.64 -22.14 24.80
C HIS A 66 -3.95 -20.80 24.56
N GLU A 67 -3.13 -20.35 25.52
CA GLU A 67 -2.31 -19.14 25.42
C GLU A 67 -1.31 -19.24 24.27
N LEU A 68 -0.63 -20.38 24.11
CA LEU A 68 0.27 -20.63 22.98
C LEU A 68 -0.46 -20.53 21.63
N ALA A 69 -1.60 -21.22 21.49
CA ALA A 69 -2.38 -21.19 20.25
C ALA A 69 -2.86 -19.76 19.92
N ARG A 70 -3.29 -19.01 20.95
CA ARG A 70 -3.68 -17.59 20.83
C ARG A 70 -2.54 -16.72 20.33
N ASN A 71 -1.36 -16.86 20.94
CA ASN A 71 -0.20 -16.08 20.55
C ASN A 71 0.21 -16.39 19.11
N VAL A 72 0.24 -17.67 18.73
CA VAL A 72 0.61 -18.11 17.37
C VAL A 72 -0.33 -17.52 16.32
N TYR A 73 -1.66 -17.65 16.45
CA TYR A 73 -2.55 -17.16 15.39
C TYR A 73 -2.60 -15.62 15.32
N LYS A 74 -2.36 -14.93 16.45
CA LYS A 74 -2.28 -13.47 16.52
C LYS A 74 -0.91 -12.92 16.12
N ASP A 75 0.12 -13.75 16.05
CA ASP A 75 1.47 -13.30 15.68
C ASP A 75 1.47 -12.75 14.25
N THR A 76 1.75 -11.45 14.14
CA THR A 76 1.86 -10.73 12.87
C THR A 76 3.23 -10.88 12.24
N THR A 77 4.17 -11.58 12.89
CA THR A 77 5.49 -11.91 12.36
C THR A 77 5.51 -13.24 11.62
N LEU A 78 4.44 -14.04 11.72
CA LEU A 78 4.25 -15.33 11.04
C LEU A 78 3.28 -15.21 9.86
N SER A 79 3.51 -16.03 8.82
CA SER A 79 2.62 -16.12 7.66
C SER A 79 1.24 -16.66 8.03
N GLY A 80 0.19 -16.12 7.41
CA GLY A 80 -1.19 -16.63 7.54
C GLY A 80 -1.31 -18.09 7.09
N TYR A 81 -0.53 -18.51 6.10
CA TYR A 81 -0.50 -19.89 5.61
C TYR A 81 0.00 -20.88 6.67
N PHE A 82 0.92 -20.43 7.53
CA PHE A 82 1.52 -21.25 8.58
C PHE A 82 0.74 -21.16 9.90
N LYS A 83 0.52 -19.94 10.41
CA LYS A 83 0.13 -19.72 11.81
C LYS A 83 -1.22 -20.31 12.17
N PHE A 84 -2.22 -20.24 11.29
CA PHE A 84 -3.54 -20.79 11.56
C PHE A 84 -3.51 -22.32 11.63
N GLY A 85 -2.74 -22.95 10.74
CA GLY A 85 -2.54 -24.40 10.75
C GLY A 85 -1.81 -24.85 12.02
N LYS A 86 -0.74 -24.15 12.40
CA LYS A 86 0.04 -24.42 13.60
C LYS A 86 -0.79 -24.27 14.88
N ALA A 87 -1.56 -23.19 15.00
CA ALA A 87 -2.44 -22.95 16.14
C ALA A 87 -3.53 -24.03 16.27
N LEU A 88 -4.17 -24.44 15.16
CA LEU A 88 -5.13 -25.54 15.18
C LEU A 88 -4.47 -26.86 15.58
N ASN A 89 -3.24 -27.13 15.12
CA ASN A 89 -2.52 -28.34 15.47
C ASN A 89 -2.15 -28.40 16.96
N ILE A 90 -1.80 -27.26 17.57
CA ILE A 90 -1.59 -27.15 19.02
C ILE A 90 -2.86 -27.56 19.78
N LEU A 91 -4.03 -27.01 19.39
CA LEU A 91 -5.31 -27.37 20.02
C LEU A 91 -5.70 -28.83 19.80
N LYS A 92 -5.44 -29.39 18.60
CA LYS A 92 -5.69 -30.81 18.33
C LYS A 92 -4.85 -31.72 19.21
N THR A 93 -3.55 -31.44 19.27
CA THR A 93 -2.58 -32.31 19.94
C THR A 93 -2.71 -32.24 21.46
N HIS A 94 -2.86 -31.03 22.01
CA HIS A 94 -2.76 -30.83 23.46
C HIS A 94 -4.10 -30.50 24.14
N CYS A 95 -5.12 -30.07 23.38
CA CYS A 95 -6.44 -29.72 23.92
C CYS A 95 -7.57 -30.64 23.40
N LYS A 96 -7.23 -31.73 22.70
CA LYS A 96 -8.18 -32.74 22.16
C LYS A 96 -9.31 -32.13 21.34
N LEU A 97 -9.01 -31.16 20.47
CA LEU A 97 -9.99 -30.35 19.74
C LEU A 97 -11.17 -31.13 19.11
N ASP A 98 -10.90 -32.32 18.56
CA ASP A 98 -11.93 -33.08 17.84
C ASP A 98 -13.02 -33.62 18.79
N ASP A 99 -12.64 -34.03 20.01
CA ASP A 99 -13.53 -34.63 21.01
C ASP A 99 -13.80 -33.73 22.24
N THR A 100 -13.28 -32.50 22.22
CA THR A 100 -13.33 -31.60 23.39
C THR A 100 -14.75 -31.20 23.78
N LEU A 101 -14.97 -31.06 25.09
CA LEU A 101 -16.15 -30.44 25.71
C LEU A 101 -15.79 -29.10 26.38
N ASP A 102 -14.55 -28.64 26.19
CA ASP A 102 -14.08 -27.36 26.72
C ASP A 102 -14.46 -26.21 25.78
N CYS A 103 -15.30 -25.31 26.27
CA CYS A 103 -15.78 -24.14 25.51
C CYS A 103 -14.64 -23.20 25.11
N GLU A 104 -13.56 -23.13 25.90
CA GLU A 104 -12.41 -22.29 25.59
C GLU A 104 -11.67 -22.82 24.34
N THR A 105 -11.39 -24.12 24.30
CA THR A 105 -10.81 -24.80 23.12
C THR A 105 -11.66 -24.57 21.86
N LEU A 106 -12.99 -24.74 21.98
CA LEU A 106 -13.93 -24.55 20.87
C LEU A 106 -13.97 -23.10 20.40
N GLY A 107 -13.99 -22.14 21.34
CA GLY A 107 -14.03 -20.73 21.02
C GLY A 107 -12.74 -20.23 20.37
N ILE A 108 -11.56 -20.72 20.79
CA ILE A 108 -10.29 -20.44 20.13
C ILE A 108 -10.27 -21.05 18.72
N ALA A 109 -10.74 -22.29 18.53
CA ALA A 109 -10.82 -22.90 17.20
C ALA A 109 -11.78 -22.14 16.27
N GLY A 110 -12.94 -21.71 16.79
CA GLY A 110 -13.86 -20.82 16.09
C GLY A 110 -13.20 -19.51 15.68
N ALA A 111 -12.43 -18.90 16.59
CA ALA A 111 -11.69 -17.68 16.31
C ALA A 111 -10.62 -17.90 15.24
N ILE A 112 -9.81 -18.96 15.32
CA ILE A 112 -8.79 -19.27 14.31
C ILE A 112 -9.43 -19.42 12.92
N TYR A 113 -10.55 -20.14 12.81
CA TYR A 113 -11.25 -20.27 11.53
C TYR A 113 -11.89 -18.95 11.05
N LYS A 114 -12.35 -18.10 11.97
CA LYS A 114 -12.82 -16.74 11.66
C LYS A 114 -11.69 -15.88 11.07
N TYR A 115 -10.52 -15.88 11.69
CA TYR A 115 -9.33 -15.17 11.19
C TYR A 115 -8.81 -15.79 9.89
N LYS A 116 -8.86 -17.12 9.75
CA LYS A 116 -8.49 -17.80 8.51
C LYS A 116 -9.41 -17.41 7.35
N TRP A 117 -10.73 -17.32 7.58
CA TRP A 117 -11.67 -16.78 6.61
C TRP A 117 -11.36 -15.32 6.23
N LYS A 118 -11.02 -14.47 7.22
CA LYS A 118 -10.57 -13.10 6.92
C LYS A 118 -9.29 -13.05 6.08
N PHE A 119 -8.42 -14.05 6.19
CA PHE A 119 -7.17 -14.13 5.45
C PHE A 119 -7.32 -14.70 4.03
N ASP A 120 -7.94 -15.88 3.90
CA ASP A 120 -8.00 -16.64 2.62
C ASP A 120 -9.35 -16.56 1.90
N HIS A 121 -10.35 -15.96 2.55
CA HIS A 121 -11.69 -15.69 2.01
C HIS A 121 -12.48 -16.94 1.61
N GLN A 122 -12.05 -18.12 2.04
CA GLN A 122 -12.78 -19.34 1.74
C GLN A 122 -14.01 -19.41 2.66
N PHE A 123 -15.21 -19.31 2.08
CA PHE A 123 -16.48 -19.39 2.82
C PHE A 123 -16.57 -20.65 3.69
N ARG A 124 -15.94 -21.76 3.29
CA ARG A 124 -15.79 -22.98 4.10
C ARG A 124 -15.20 -22.71 5.49
N ASN A 125 -14.24 -21.80 5.62
CA ASN A 125 -13.63 -21.45 6.91
C ASN A 125 -14.63 -20.71 7.82
N LEU A 126 -15.49 -19.84 7.26
CA LEU A 126 -16.58 -19.21 8.01
C LEU A 126 -17.59 -20.26 8.50
N LEU A 127 -17.93 -21.24 7.66
CA LEU A 127 -18.81 -22.35 8.07
C LEU A 127 -18.18 -23.20 9.19
N LYS A 128 -16.88 -23.46 9.14
CA LYS A 128 -16.15 -24.16 10.22
C LYS A 128 -16.14 -23.35 11.51
N SER A 129 -15.87 -22.05 11.43
CA SER A 129 -15.94 -21.13 12.56
C SER A 129 -17.30 -21.21 13.25
N ARG A 130 -18.39 -21.09 12.48
CA ARG A 130 -19.76 -21.26 12.97
C ARG A 130 -19.98 -22.61 13.65
N ALA A 131 -19.46 -23.70 13.07
CA ALA A 131 -19.64 -25.04 13.62
C ALA A 131 -19.00 -25.21 15.01
N TYR A 132 -17.78 -24.69 15.21
CA TYR A 132 -17.14 -24.71 16.53
C TYR A 132 -17.87 -23.85 17.55
N TYR A 133 -18.30 -22.64 17.18
CA TYR A 133 -19.12 -21.81 18.06
C TYR A 133 -20.48 -22.43 18.37
N LYS A 134 -21.10 -23.14 17.42
CA LYS A 134 -22.33 -23.90 17.65
C LYS A 134 -22.15 -24.98 18.72
N LYS A 135 -21.06 -25.75 18.64
CA LYS A 135 -20.76 -26.80 19.63
C LYS A 135 -20.58 -26.17 21.03
N GLY A 136 -19.88 -25.04 21.12
CA GLY A 136 -19.75 -24.27 22.37
C GLY A 136 -21.11 -23.77 22.90
N TYR A 137 -21.95 -23.20 22.04
CA TYR A 137 -23.31 -22.77 22.39
C TYR A 137 -24.17 -23.92 22.94
N GLN A 138 -24.09 -25.11 22.34
CA GLN A 138 -24.84 -26.28 22.82
C GLN A 138 -24.41 -26.70 24.23
N LEU A 139 -23.11 -26.67 24.51
CA LEU A 139 -22.56 -26.98 25.83
C LEU A 139 -22.92 -25.92 26.88
N TRP A 140 -22.91 -24.64 26.49
CA TRP A 140 -23.37 -23.54 27.33
C TRP A 140 -24.85 -23.67 27.69
N LYS A 141 -25.68 -24.09 26.72
CA LYS A 141 -27.13 -24.30 26.93
C LYS A 141 -27.44 -25.44 27.89
N GLU A 142 -26.61 -26.48 27.92
CA GLU A 142 -26.73 -27.58 28.88
C GLU A 142 -26.38 -27.15 30.30
N ASP A 143 -25.44 -26.21 30.45
CA ASP A 143 -24.96 -25.74 31.74
C ASP A 143 -24.45 -24.28 31.65
N HIS A 144 -25.33 -23.36 32.03
CA HIS A 144 -25.08 -21.92 32.01
C HIS A 144 -24.04 -21.46 33.05
N SER A 145 -23.63 -22.34 33.97
CA SER A 145 -22.62 -22.05 35.00
C SER A 145 -21.18 -22.30 34.52
N ARG A 146 -21.00 -22.86 33.31
CA ARG A 146 -19.67 -23.05 32.72
C ARG A 146 -19.01 -21.71 32.42
N LEU A 147 -18.07 -21.32 33.28
CA LEU A 147 -17.23 -20.13 33.13
C LEU A 147 -16.65 -20.01 31.71
N SER A 148 -16.71 -18.81 31.13
CA SER A 148 -16.12 -18.47 29.83
C SER A 148 -16.74 -19.22 28.63
N SER A 149 -18.05 -19.49 28.64
CA SER A 149 -18.73 -20.21 27.55
C SER A 149 -19.78 -19.37 26.80
N GLU A 150 -20.27 -18.30 27.42
CA GLU A 150 -21.18 -17.31 26.84
C GLU A 150 -20.59 -16.61 25.60
N TYR A 151 -19.27 -16.43 25.55
CA TYR A 151 -18.62 -15.83 24.39
C TYR A 151 -18.73 -16.73 23.14
N THR A 152 -18.85 -18.06 23.32
CA THR A 152 -19.07 -18.98 22.20
C THR A 152 -20.49 -18.84 21.65
N ALA A 153 -21.47 -18.61 22.53
CA ALA A 153 -22.87 -18.35 22.16
C ALA A 153 -23.00 -17.02 21.39
N ILE A 154 -22.43 -15.93 21.89
CA ILE A 154 -22.52 -14.64 21.19
C ILE A 154 -21.80 -14.68 19.83
N ASN A 155 -20.63 -15.35 19.74
CA ASN A 155 -19.94 -15.52 18.46
C ASN A 155 -20.70 -16.47 17.51
N TYR A 156 -21.47 -17.44 18.03
CA TYR A 156 -22.37 -18.25 17.20
C TYR A 156 -23.49 -17.39 16.61
N ALA A 157 -24.10 -16.50 17.39
CA ALA A 157 -25.09 -15.54 16.89
C ALA A 157 -24.49 -14.63 15.82
N TYR A 158 -23.34 -14.02 16.12
CA TYR A 158 -22.59 -13.18 15.19
C TYR A 158 -22.29 -13.92 13.87
N ALA A 159 -21.78 -15.14 13.92
CA ALA A 159 -21.44 -15.92 12.73
C ALA A 159 -22.68 -16.29 11.88
N ASN A 160 -23.83 -16.54 12.49
CA ASN A 160 -25.07 -16.77 11.75
C ASN A 160 -25.53 -15.50 11.02
N GLU A 161 -25.53 -14.36 11.70
CA GLU A 161 -25.95 -13.08 11.10
C GLU A 161 -24.97 -12.62 10.01
N LEU A 162 -23.66 -12.81 10.21
CA LEU A 162 -22.68 -12.57 9.15
C LEU A 162 -22.97 -13.42 7.90
N ILE A 163 -23.34 -14.70 8.06
CA ILE A 163 -23.73 -15.54 6.91
C ILE A 163 -25.02 -15.06 6.26
N VAL A 164 -25.99 -14.57 7.05
CA VAL A 164 -27.23 -13.96 6.53
C VAL A 164 -26.88 -12.78 5.64
N VAL A 165 -26.09 -11.85 6.14
CA VAL A 165 -25.67 -10.65 5.41
C VAL A 165 -24.92 -11.02 4.12
N LYS A 166 -23.96 -11.94 4.20
CA LYS A 166 -23.26 -12.47 2.99
C LYS A 166 -24.19 -13.12 1.98
N SER A 167 -25.33 -13.65 2.42
CA SER A 167 -26.34 -14.20 1.50
C SER A 167 -27.21 -13.09 0.92
N LEU A 168 -27.59 -12.09 1.72
CA LEU A 168 -28.41 -10.96 1.29
C LEU A 168 -27.71 -10.06 0.29
N GLU A 169 -26.40 -9.84 0.44
CA GLU A 169 -25.62 -9.01 -0.46
C GLU A 169 -25.43 -9.65 -1.86
N GLN A 170 -25.60 -10.97 -1.96
CA GLN A 170 -25.58 -11.69 -3.25
C GLN A 170 -26.92 -11.68 -3.97
N LEU A 171 -28.03 -11.33 -3.29
CA LEU A 171 -29.35 -11.32 -3.91
C LEU A 171 -29.48 -10.10 -4.82
N SER A 172 -29.89 -10.33 -6.06
CA SER A 172 -30.37 -9.25 -6.94
C SER A 172 -31.73 -8.74 -6.45
N GLU A 173 -32.15 -7.55 -6.90
CA GLU A 173 -33.50 -7.00 -6.62
C GLU A 173 -34.65 -7.94 -7.04
N ILE A 174 -34.36 -8.96 -7.87
CA ILE A 174 -35.32 -9.91 -8.44
C ILE A 174 -35.35 -11.24 -7.64
N GLU A 175 -34.29 -11.59 -6.90
CA GLU A 175 -34.21 -12.83 -6.14
C GLU A 175 -34.75 -12.66 -4.72
N GLY A 176 -35.77 -13.46 -4.36
CA GLY A 176 -36.36 -13.45 -3.02
C GLY A 176 -35.43 -14.03 -1.96
N VAL A 177 -35.53 -13.52 -0.75
CA VAL A 177 -34.84 -14.07 0.43
C VAL A 177 -35.32 -15.49 0.70
N THR A 178 -34.39 -16.44 0.85
CA THR A 178 -34.71 -17.85 1.09
C THR A 178 -35.05 -18.13 2.56
N ASP A 179 -35.85 -19.18 2.80
CA ASP A 179 -36.20 -19.64 4.16
C ASP A 179 -34.96 -20.00 4.99
N GLU A 180 -33.87 -20.45 4.36
CA GLU A 180 -32.63 -20.76 5.06
C GLU A 180 -31.97 -19.49 5.62
N VAL A 181 -32.01 -18.38 4.88
CA VAL A 181 -31.50 -17.07 5.33
C VAL A 181 -32.32 -16.58 6.53
N ILE A 182 -33.65 -16.63 6.42
CA ILE A 182 -34.55 -16.23 7.52
C ILE A 182 -34.29 -17.10 8.75
N LYS A 183 -34.18 -18.42 8.60
CA LYS A 183 -33.92 -19.34 9.71
C LYS A 183 -32.60 -19.07 10.42
N LYS A 184 -31.53 -18.73 9.68
CA LYS A 184 -30.23 -18.36 10.26
C LYS A 184 -30.32 -17.05 11.03
N PHE A 185 -31.03 -16.06 10.49
CA PHE A 185 -31.28 -14.81 11.20
C PHE A 185 -32.05 -15.03 12.50
N THR A 186 -33.17 -15.77 12.44
CA THR A 186 -33.96 -16.13 13.63
C THR A 186 -33.12 -16.87 14.65
N THR A 187 -32.24 -17.78 14.21
CA THR A 187 -31.30 -18.47 15.10
C THR A 187 -30.38 -17.48 15.82
N SER A 188 -29.79 -16.53 15.09
CA SER A 188 -28.95 -15.48 15.68
C SER A 188 -29.71 -14.66 16.74
N GLN A 189 -30.92 -14.23 16.41
CA GLN A 189 -31.76 -13.45 17.34
C GLN A 189 -32.16 -14.24 18.59
N ASN A 190 -32.52 -15.51 18.44
CA ASN A 190 -32.90 -16.37 19.55
C ASN A 190 -31.72 -16.61 20.51
N VAL A 191 -30.52 -16.83 19.99
CA VAL A 191 -29.32 -17.02 20.82
C VAL A 191 -29.03 -15.76 21.64
N ARG A 192 -29.12 -14.57 21.05
CA ARG A 192 -28.92 -13.31 21.79
C ARG A 192 -29.98 -13.09 22.86
N LYS A 193 -31.25 -13.39 22.57
CA LYS A 193 -32.35 -13.31 23.54
C LYS A 193 -32.15 -14.29 24.70
N GLU A 194 -31.67 -15.50 24.41
CA GLU A 194 -31.34 -16.51 25.42
C GLU A 194 -30.23 -16.02 26.35
N ILE A 195 -29.13 -15.46 25.82
CA ILE A 195 -28.05 -14.86 26.62
C ILE A 195 -28.60 -13.77 27.56
N ILE A 196 -29.41 -12.86 27.04
CA ILE A 196 -30.01 -11.78 27.82
C ILE A 196 -30.87 -12.35 28.96
N ASN A 197 -31.78 -13.27 28.65
CA ASN A 197 -32.72 -13.82 29.64
C ASN A 197 -32.02 -14.67 30.71
N THR A 198 -30.89 -15.30 30.39
CA THR A 198 -30.12 -16.10 31.36
C THR A 198 -29.39 -15.23 32.38
N TYR A 199 -28.93 -14.03 31.99
CA TYR A 199 -27.97 -13.27 32.80
C TYR A 199 -28.43 -11.89 33.25
N VAL A 200 -29.52 -11.34 32.70
CA VAL A 200 -29.96 -9.98 32.99
C VAL A 200 -31.39 -9.99 33.55
N ASN A 201 -31.56 -9.37 34.72
CA ASN A 201 -32.86 -9.13 35.33
C ASN A 201 -33.62 -7.98 34.64
N ASP A 202 -34.92 -7.85 34.95
CA ASP A 202 -35.76 -6.78 34.39
C ASP A 202 -35.28 -5.36 34.74
N ASP A 203 -34.55 -5.19 35.85
CA ASP A 203 -33.96 -3.93 36.30
C ASP A 203 -32.57 -3.65 35.69
N LEU A 204 -32.12 -4.48 34.74
CA LEU A 204 -30.79 -4.46 34.11
C LEU A 204 -29.63 -4.85 35.06
N SER A 205 -29.92 -5.37 36.26
CA SER A 205 -28.89 -6.00 37.10
C SER A 205 -28.48 -7.37 36.56
N LEU A 206 -27.22 -7.76 36.79
CA LEU A 206 -26.72 -9.09 36.41
C LEU A 206 -27.16 -10.13 37.45
N ILE A 207 -27.65 -11.28 36.99
CA ILE A 207 -28.12 -12.41 37.83
C ILE A 207 -26.95 -13.09 38.57
N THR A 208 -25.74 -12.98 38.03
CA THR A 208 -24.53 -13.61 38.54
C THR A 208 -23.41 -12.59 38.69
N ASP A 209 -22.53 -12.78 39.68
CA ASP A 209 -21.25 -12.07 39.75
C ASP A 209 -20.41 -12.43 38.51
N GLY A 210 -20.43 -11.56 37.51
CA GLY A 210 -19.70 -11.74 36.24
C GLY A 210 -18.19 -11.76 36.50
N PRO A 211 -17.46 -12.86 36.23
CA PRO A 211 -16.08 -13.02 36.67
C PRO A 211 -15.04 -12.35 35.74
N ASP A 212 -15.45 -11.83 34.57
CA ASP A 212 -14.54 -11.21 33.60
C ASP A 212 -15.10 -9.91 33.00
N LYS A 213 -14.22 -8.96 32.73
CA LYS A 213 -14.50 -7.65 32.14
C LYS A 213 -15.23 -7.77 30.79
N TRP A 214 -15.00 -8.84 30.03
CA TRP A 214 -15.65 -9.12 28.73
C TRP A 214 -17.14 -9.47 28.81
N PHE A 215 -17.65 -9.78 30.00
CA PHE A 215 -19.04 -10.17 30.15
C PHE A 215 -20.02 -9.02 29.79
N ASN A 216 -19.74 -7.81 30.27
CA ASN A 216 -20.52 -6.62 29.92
C ASN A 216 -20.52 -6.33 28.40
N ALA A 217 -19.39 -6.57 27.71
CA ALA A 217 -19.32 -6.45 26.25
C ALA A 217 -20.22 -7.48 25.55
N THR A 218 -20.27 -8.71 26.06
CA THR A 218 -21.12 -9.79 25.52
C THR A 218 -22.61 -9.43 25.63
N ILE A 219 -23.05 -8.94 26.80
CA ILE A 219 -24.43 -8.50 27.02
C ILE A 219 -24.78 -7.27 26.17
N ALA A 220 -23.87 -6.30 26.09
CA ALA A 220 -24.03 -5.13 25.24
C ALA A 220 -24.18 -5.52 23.75
N GLU A 221 -23.37 -6.46 23.26
CA GLU A 221 -23.51 -6.99 21.90
C GLU A 221 -24.84 -7.70 21.69
N ALA A 222 -25.32 -8.48 22.67
CA ALA A 222 -26.60 -9.16 22.58
C ALA A 222 -27.76 -8.16 22.47
N TYR A 223 -27.76 -7.08 23.26
CA TYR A 223 -28.75 -6.02 23.15
C TYR A 223 -28.63 -5.24 21.84
N PHE A 224 -27.41 -4.92 21.42
CA PHE A 224 -27.16 -4.21 20.15
C PHE A 224 -27.65 -5.02 18.95
N GLY A 225 -27.31 -6.31 18.90
CA GLY A 225 -27.71 -7.24 17.84
C GLY A 225 -29.20 -7.63 17.87
N THR A 226 -29.90 -7.39 18.98
CA THR A 226 -31.37 -7.50 19.08
C THR A 226 -32.09 -6.16 18.93
N ARG A 227 -31.36 -5.12 18.47
CA ARG A 227 -31.87 -3.77 18.18
C ARG A 227 -32.42 -3.04 19.42
N GLN A 228 -31.96 -3.42 20.62
CA GLN A 228 -32.30 -2.79 21.91
C GLN A 228 -31.17 -1.84 22.35
N TYR A 229 -30.95 -0.77 21.60
CA TYR A 229 -29.77 0.08 21.74
C TYR A 229 -29.66 0.80 23.09
N GLU A 230 -30.76 1.23 23.72
CA GLU A 230 -30.71 1.89 25.03
C GLU A 230 -30.15 0.98 26.12
N LYS A 231 -30.55 -0.29 26.10
CA LYS A 231 -30.00 -1.30 27.01
C LYS A 231 -28.55 -1.61 26.65
N ALA A 232 -28.19 -1.65 25.37
CA ALA A 232 -26.81 -1.80 24.94
C ALA A 232 -25.91 -0.68 25.49
N ILE A 233 -26.36 0.59 25.43
CA ILE A 233 -25.63 1.76 25.97
C ILE A 233 -25.29 1.56 27.45
N HIS A 234 -26.23 1.06 28.26
CA HIS A 234 -25.99 0.80 29.68
C HIS A 234 -24.79 -0.13 29.90
N PHE A 235 -24.80 -1.30 29.24
CA PHE A 235 -23.71 -2.28 29.38
C PHE A 235 -22.40 -1.85 28.71
N ILE A 236 -22.45 -1.04 27.66
CA ILE A 236 -21.26 -0.39 27.07
C ILE A 236 -20.59 0.51 28.11
N LYS A 237 -21.36 1.35 28.81
CA LYS A 237 -20.81 2.24 29.84
C LYS A 237 -20.15 1.46 30.98
N LEU A 238 -20.78 0.35 31.43
CA LEU A 238 -20.19 -0.54 32.43
C LEU A 238 -18.88 -1.16 31.94
N TYR A 239 -18.86 -1.69 30.72
CA TYR A 239 -17.66 -2.28 30.11
C TYR A 239 -16.49 -1.30 30.04
N VAL A 240 -16.77 -0.08 29.59
CA VAL A 240 -15.76 0.96 29.35
C VAL A 240 -15.26 1.61 30.64
N ALA A 241 -16.07 1.63 31.70
CA ALA A 241 -15.66 2.13 33.01
C ALA A 241 -14.52 1.28 33.61
N ASP A 242 -14.58 -0.04 33.45
CA ASP A 242 -13.68 -1.00 34.13
C ASP A 242 -12.42 -1.39 33.33
N ILE A 243 -12.24 -0.82 32.13
CA ILE A 243 -11.14 -1.18 31.21
C ILE A 243 -10.13 -0.03 31.04
N GLU A 244 -8.87 -0.35 31.33
CA GLU A 244 -7.71 0.50 31.04
C GLU A 244 -7.09 0.20 29.66
N GLU A 245 -7.22 -1.03 29.15
CA GLU A 245 -6.54 -1.45 27.92
C GLU A 245 -7.30 -1.03 26.65
N THR A 246 -6.72 -0.09 25.90
CA THR A 246 -7.37 0.50 24.71
C THR A 246 -7.72 -0.52 23.62
N TRP A 247 -6.89 -1.56 23.42
CA TRP A 247 -7.13 -2.58 22.38
C TRP A 247 -8.39 -3.42 22.64
N LYS A 248 -8.78 -3.62 23.91
CA LYS A 248 -10.01 -4.35 24.28
C LYS A 248 -11.26 -3.57 23.88
N ILE A 249 -11.23 -2.26 24.09
CA ILE A 249 -12.30 -1.35 23.63
C ILE A 249 -12.37 -1.35 22.11
N GLN A 250 -11.23 -1.24 21.43
CA GLN A 250 -11.15 -1.26 19.96
C GLN A 250 -11.72 -2.55 19.37
N THR A 251 -11.36 -3.71 19.93
CA THR A 251 -11.87 -5.01 19.47
C THR A 251 -13.39 -5.10 19.61
N PHE A 252 -13.92 -4.66 20.75
CA PHE A 252 -15.37 -4.63 20.98
C PHE A 252 -16.09 -3.63 20.06
N ALA A 253 -15.51 -2.44 19.87
CA ALA A 253 -16.04 -1.43 18.97
C ALA A 253 -16.12 -1.94 17.52
N GLN A 254 -15.07 -2.59 17.01
CA GLN A 254 -15.06 -3.21 15.67
C GLN A 254 -16.19 -4.22 15.50
N GLN A 255 -16.47 -5.03 16.53
CA GLN A 255 -17.57 -5.98 16.48
C GLN A 255 -18.94 -5.29 16.38
N LEU A 256 -19.17 -4.21 17.14
CA LEU A 256 -20.39 -3.41 17.03
C LEU A 256 -20.51 -2.69 15.68
N TYR A 257 -19.42 -2.18 15.11
CA TYR A 257 -19.41 -1.58 13.78
C TYR A 257 -19.82 -2.59 12.70
N HIS A 258 -19.32 -3.83 12.79
CA HIS A 258 -19.73 -4.89 11.87
C HIS A 258 -21.23 -5.19 12.00
N ILE A 259 -21.76 -5.30 13.22
CA ILE A 259 -23.20 -5.54 13.42
C ILE A 259 -24.04 -4.36 12.92
N ALA A 260 -23.56 -3.12 13.06
CA ALA A 260 -24.24 -1.96 12.50
C ALA A 260 -24.29 -2.00 10.97
N SER A 261 -23.21 -2.46 10.32
CA SER A 261 -23.17 -2.70 8.87
C SER A 261 -24.09 -3.85 8.45
N PHE A 262 -24.20 -4.92 9.24
CA PHE A 262 -25.16 -6.01 9.01
C PHE A 262 -26.59 -5.48 8.95
N GLN A 263 -26.94 -4.65 9.94
CA GLN A 263 -28.26 -4.03 10.04
C GLN A 263 -28.57 -3.07 8.88
N GLU A 264 -27.57 -2.44 8.27
CA GLU A 264 -27.77 -1.63 7.07
C GLU A 264 -28.08 -2.45 5.83
N THR A 265 -27.37 -3.57 5.65
CA THR A 265 -27.70 -4.53 4.59
C THR A 265 -29.11 -5.08 4.79
N GLU A 266 -29.48 -5.47 6.02
CA GLU A 266 -30.83 -5.94 6.36
C GLU A 266 -31.90 -4.89 6.06
N LYS A 267 -31.63 -3.61 6.33
CA LYS A 267 -32.57 -2.50 6.12
C LYS A 267 -32.97 -2.31 4.66
N LYS A 268 -32.15 -2.75 3.69
CA LYS A 268 -32.49 -2.75 2.26
C LYS A 268 -33.69 -3.66 1.93
N PHE A 269 -34.00 -4.61 2.81
CA PHE A 269 -35.08 -5.59 2.66
C PHE A 269 -36.33 -5.25 3.51
N ASN A 270 -36.52 -3.96 3.85
CA ASN A 270 -37.64 -3.50 4.69
C ASN A 270 -39.06 -3.72 4.08
N GLN A 271 -39.14 -4.04 2.80
CA GLN A 271 -40.40 -4.31 2.09
C GLN A 271 -40.87 -5.76 2.21
N LEU A 272 -40.06 -6.65 2.79
CA LEU A 272 -40.43 -8.06 2.94
C LEU A 272 -41.64 -8.25 3.86
N PRO A 273 -42.55 -9.19 3.55
CA PRO A 273 -43.66 -9.53 4.42
C PRO A 273 -43.18 -9.91 5.82
N ASN A 274 -43.89 -9.46 6.85
CA ASN A 274 -43.61 -9.75 8.27
C ASN A 274 -42.29 -9.19 8.82
N ASP A 275 -41.53 -8.38 8.05
CA ASP A 275 -40.28 -7.75 8.49
C ASP A 275 -39.34 -8.75 9.21
N PRO A 276 -38.88 -9.81 8.52
CA PRO A 276 -38.16 -10.92 9.17
C PRO A 276 -36.84 -10.47 9.81
N PHE A 277 -36.28 -9.33 9.38
CA PHE A 277 -35.04 -8.75 9.90
C PHE A 277 -35.26 -7.69 10.98
N GLU A 278 -36.50 -7.51 11.45
CA GLU A 278 -36.88 -6.51 12.45
C GLU A 278 -36.40 -5.08 12.07
N THR A 279 -36.43 -4.73 10.77
CA THR A 279 -35.86 -3.49 10.21
C THR A 279 -36.47 -2.23 10.81
N LYS A 280 -37.74 -2.28 11.23
CA LYS A 280 -38.42 -1.16 11.90
C LYS A 280 -37.82 -0.79 13.25
N LYS A 281 -37.10 -1.71 13.89
CA LYS A 281 -36.43 -1.47 15.18
C LYS A 281 -35.03 -0.87 15.00
N ILE A 282 -34.51 -0.77 13.78
CA ILE A 282 -33.16 -0.26 13.52
C ILE A 282 -33.17 1.28 13.67
N ASP A 283 -32.56 1.76 14.75
CA ASP A 283 -32.45 3.18 15.07
C ASP A 283 -31.00 3.65 14.93
N THR A 284 -30.69 4.26 13.79
CA THR A 284 -29.35 4.77 13.47
C THR A 284 -28.88 5.85 14.45
N LYS A 285 -29.80 6.62 15.05
CA LYS A 285 -29.42 7.65 16.05
C LYS A 285 -28.94 6.99 17.33
N LYS A 286 -29.59 5.93 17.78
CA LYS A 286 -29.17 5.19 18.98
C LYS A 286 -27.95 4.31 18.76
N GLN A 287 -27.77 3.77 17.54
CA GLN A 287 -26.50 3.15 17.14
C GLN A 287 -25.34 4.14 17.36
N LYS A 288 -25.45 5.38 16.86
CA LYS A 288 -24.44 6.44 17.08
C LYS A 288 -24.16 6.67 18.56
N GLN A 289 -25.19 6.70 19.41
CA GLN A 289 -25.04 6.85 20.86
C GLN A 289 -24.30 5.67 21.52
N CYS A 290 -24.47 4.44 21.03
CA CYS A 290 -23.68 3.29 21.48
C CYS A 290 -22.18 3.49 21.22
N PHE A 291 -21.83 4.01 20.04
CA PHE A 291 -20.43 4.27 19.69
C PHE A 291 -19.83 5.43 20.48
N LEU A 292 -20.60 6.48 20.78
CA LEU A 292 -20.15 7.55 21.68
C LEU A 292 -19.86 7.04 23.10
N ALA A 293 -20.69 6.12 23.59
CA ALA A 293 -20.45 5.47 24.88
C ALA A 293 -19.14 4.66 24.91
N LEU A 294 -18.71 4.09 23.78
CA LEU A 294 -17.41 3.40 23.66
C LEU A 294 -16.20 4.34 23.82
N GLU A 295 -16.39 5.62 23.48
CA GLU A 295 -15.32 6.63 23.45
C GLU A 295 -15.20 7.41 24.77
N LYS A 296 -16.01 7.08 25.81
CA LYS A 296 -16.17 7.89 27.04
C LYS A 296 -16.59 9.35 26.76
N ASN A 297 -17.11 9.64 25.57
CA ASN A 297 -17.49 10.98 25.15
C ASN A 297 -18.99 11.17 25.31
N GLU A 298 -19.39 11.91 26.35
CA GLU A 298 -20.81 12.22 26.60
C GLU A 298 -21.31 13.49 25.89
N LYS A 299 -20.41 14.27 25.25
CA LYS A 299 -20.70 15.65 24.80
C LYS A 299 -20.67 15.91 23.30
N GLU A 300 -20.30 14.95 22.45
CA GLU A 300 -20.20 15.16 21.01
C GLU A 300 -21.07 14.17 20.24
N ASN A 301 -21.78 14.63 19.22
CA ASN A 301 -22.47 13.73 18.28
C ASN A 301 -21.52 13.39 17.13
N LEU A 302 -21.32 12.10 16.84
CA LEU A 302 -20.64 11.69 15.61
C LEU A 302 -21.40 12.25 14.40
N THR A 303 -20.68 12.96 13.53
CA THR A 303 -21.26 13.39 12.25
C THR A 303 -21.63 12.16 11.40
N PRO A 304 -22.59 12.26 10.48
CA PRO A 304 -22.90 11.16 9.56
C PRO A 304 -21.66 10.63 8.82
N SER A 305 -20.77 11.51 8.34
CA SER A 305 -19.55 11.10 7.63
C SER A 305 -18.56 10.34 8.52
N GLU A 306 -18.34 10.76 9.76
CA GLU A 306 -17.45 10.05 10.70
C GLU A 306 -18.02 8.67 11.07
N PHE A 307 -19.34 8.57 11.15
CA PHE A 307 -20.02 7.31 11.44
C PHE A 307 -19.88 6.31 10.28
N GLU A 308 -20.08 6.74 9.02
CA GLU A 308 -19.89 5.89 7.85
C GLU A 308 -18.44 5.44 7.68
N SER A 309 -17.47 6.36 7.84
CA SER A 309 -16.02 6.06 7.77
C SER A 309 -15.63 4.94 8.75
N LYS A 310 -16.12 4.98 9.99
CA LYS A 310 -15.85 3.94 11.00
C LYS A 310 -16.52 2.59 10.68
N LYS A 311 -17.58 2.56 9.87
CA LYS A 311 -18.23 1.32 9.40
C LYS A 311 -17.55 0.68 8.20
N GLU A 312 -17.08 1.50 7.26
CA GLU A 312 -16.42 1.06 6.03
C GLU A 312 -15.08 0.37 6.31
N GLY A 313 -14.50 0.61 7.49
CA GLY A 313 -13.25 0.03 7.97
C GLY A 313 -12.03 0.77 7.42
N LYS A 314 -10.85 0.16 7.53
CA LYS A 314 -9.58 0.84 7.26
C LYS A 314 -9.46 1.18 5.77
N LEU A 315 -9.35 2.48 5.45
CA LEU A 315 -9.13 2.96 4.08
C LEU A 315 -7.64 2.94 3.72
N GLY A 316 -7.29 2.21 2.66
CA GLY A 316 -5.96 2.16 2.09
C GLY A 316 -5.90 2.76 0.69
N ILE A 317 -4.83 3.49 0.38
CA ILE A 317 -4.52 3.97 -0.97
C ILE A 317 -3.23 3.34 -1.51
N GLY A 318 -3.30 2.84 -2.74
CA GLY A 318 -2.17 2.37 -3.52
C GLY A 318 -1.74 3.42 -4.52
N LEU A 319 -0.48 3.85 -4.45
CA LEU A 319 0.14 4.77 -5.41
C LEU A 319 1.20 4.00 -6.19
N SER A 320 0.87 3.65 -7.43
CA SER A 320 1.69 2.76 -8.27
C SER A 320 3.03 3.36 -8.71
N GLY A 321 3.93 2.49 -9.18
CA GLY A 321 5.15 2.92 -9.87
C GLY A 321 4.93 3.44 -11.29
N GLY A 322 5.96 4.07 -11.88
CA GLY A 322 5.89 4.67 -13.23
C GLY A 322 6.66 5.99 -13.39
N GLY A 323 7.64 6.27 -12.52
CA GLY A 323 8.41 7.53 -12.54
C GLY A 323 7.55 8.77 -12.31
N PHE A 324 7.97 9.92 -12.84
CA PHE A 324 7.22 11.17 -12.65
C PHE A 324 5.85 11.17 -13.32
N ARG A 325 5.65 10.37 -14.37
CA ARG A 325 4.34 10.23 -15.01
C ARG A 325 3.27 9.75 -14.02
N ALA A 326 3.59 8.70 -13.26
CA ALA A 326 2.70 8.18 -12.21
C ALA A 326 2.53 9.22 -11.09
N ALA A 327 3.61 9.83 -10.62
CA ALA A 327 3.57 10.85 -9.57
C ALA A 327 2.63 12.02 -9.91
N LEU A 328 2.69 12.54 -11.15
CA LEU A 328 1.85 13.64 -11.64
C LEU A 328 0.38 13.21 -11.80
N PHE A 329 0.13 11.99 -12.27
CA PHE A 329 -1.22 11.42 -12.29
C PHE A 329 -1.82 11.31 -10.88
N HIS A 330 -1.03 10.87 -9.90
CA HIS A 330 -1.45 10.76 -8.50
C HIS A 330 -1.80 12.12 -7.87
N ILE A 331 -1.14 13.22 -8.25
CA ILE A 331 -1.51 14.56 -7.77
C ILE A 331 -2.96 14.89 -8.13
N GLY A 332 -3.39 14.55 -9.35
CA GLY A 332 -4.78 14.68 -9.76
C GLY A 332 -5.76 13.86 -8.93
N VAL A 333 -5.38 12.62 -8.61
CA VAL A 333 -6.17 11.75 -7.73
C VAL A 333 -6.27 12.34 -6.31
N LEU A 334 -5.16 12.80 -5.74
CA LEU A 334 -5.14 13.45 -4.43
C LEU A 334 -6.00 14.72 -4.42
N ALA A 335 -6.01 15.51 -5.49
CA ALA A 335 -6.84 16.70 -5.61
C ALA A 335 -8.34 16.38 -5.55
N SER A 336 -8.78 15.38 -6.31
CA SER A 336 -10.17 14.90 -6.27
C SER A 336 -10.55 14.33 -4.89
N LEU A 337 -9.66 13.55 -4.26
CA LEU A 337 -9.89 13.02 -2.91
C LEU A 337 -9.93 14.12 -1.84
N ALA A 338 -9.17 15.20 -2.01
CA ALA A 338 -9.24 16.38 -1.13
C ALA A 338 -10.60 17.08 -1.25
N GLU A 339 -11.10 17.27 -2.48
CA GLU A 339 -12.44 17.83 -2.72
C GLU A 339 -13.58 16.92 -2.24
N LYS A 340 -13.37 15.61 -2.22
CA LYS A 340 -14.31 14.64 -1.64
C LYS A 340 -14.14 14.46 -0.12
N ASP A 341 -13.23 15.21 0.50
CA ASP A 341 -12.97 15.21 1.94
C ASP A 341 -12.56 13.82 2.48
N LYS A 342 -11.85 13.05 1.65
CA LYS A 342 -11.45 11.66 1.94
C LYS A 342 -9.99 11.46 2.27
N LEU A 343 -9.13 12.42 1.98
CA LEU A 343 -7.72 12.33 2.36
C LEU A 343 -7.54 12.14 3.88
N ARG A 344 -8.42 12.71 4.71
CA ARG A 344 -8.40 12.55 6.17
C ARG A 344 -8.74 11.14 6.67
N ASP A 345 -9.39 10.33 5.84
CA ASP A 345 -9.82 8.97 6.20
C ASP A 345 -8.72 7.92 5.91
N ILE A 346 -7.66 8.29 5.18
CA ILE A 346 -6.62 7.35 4.73
C ILE A 346 -5.77 6.89 5.91
N GLU A 347 -5.77 5.58 6.17
CA GLU A 347 -5.00 4.94 7.24
C GLU A 347 -3.76 4.18 6.72
N VAL A 348 -3.70 3.88 5.42
CA VAL A 348 -2.55 3.21 4.80
C VAL A 348 -2.23 3.85 3.47
N MET A 349 -0.96 4.17 3.26
CA MET A 349 -0.41 4.59 1.97
C MET A 349 0.64 3.58 1.52
N SER A 350 0.30 2.75 0.54
CA SER A 350 1.24 1.83 -0.10
C SER A 350 1.78 2.45 -1.37
N CYS A 351 3.07 2.73 -1.41
CA CYS A 351 3.68 3.52 -2.46
C CYS A 351 4.82 2.76 -3.13
N VAL A 352 4.88 2.85 -4.46
CA VAL A 352 5.89 2.18 -5.29
C VAL A 352 6.52 3.20 -6.24
N SER A 353 7.84 3.21 -6.37
CA SER A 353 8.59 4.02 -7.35
C SER A 353 8.12 5.48 -7.43
N GLY A 354 7.54 5.91 -8.56
CA GLY A 354 6.93 7.24 -8.71
C GLY A 354 5.91 7.60 -7.63
N GLY A 355 5.08 6.64 -7.21
CA GLY A 355 4.18 6.73 -6.08
C GLY A 355 4.90 6.95 -4.75
N SER A 356 6.08 6.35 -4.53
CA SER A 356 6.91 6.63 -3.34
C SER A 356 7.42 8.07 -3.31
N ILE A 357 7.75 8.64 -4.48
CA ILE A 357 8.27 10.00 -4.56
C ILE A 357 7.22 11.01 -4.07
N ILE A 358 6.02 10.93 -4.65
CA ILE A 358 4.89 11.82 -4.30
C ILE A 358 4.29 11.48 -2.94
N GLY A 359 4.22 10.19 -2.59
CA GLY A 359 3.68 9.72 -1.31
C GLY A 359 4.43 10.28 -0.11
N VAL A 360 5.77 10.27 -0.16
CA VAL A 360 6.61 10.91 0.87
C VAL A 360 6.39 12.43 0.91
N TYR A 361 6.28 13.08 -0.25
CA TYR A 361 6.09 14.53 -0.32
C TYR A 361 4.77 14.95 0.35
N TYR A 362 3.67 14.26 0.01
CA TYR A 362 2.37 14.43 0.66
C TYR A 362 2.45 14.14 2.16
N TYR A 363 3.09 13.03 2.54
CA TYR A 363 3.20 12.60 3.93
C TYR A 363 3.93 13.62 4.81
N LEU A 364 4.99 14.27 4.31
CA LEU A 364 5.71 15.30 5.06
C LEU A 364 4.86 16.56 5.30
N LYS A 365 4.04 16.97 4.33
CA LYS A 365 3.06 18.06 4.53
C LYS A 365 1.95 17.66 5.50
N LEU A 366 1.43 16.45 5.38
CA LEU A 366 0.43 15.90 6.30
C LEU A 366 0.98 15.81 7.72
N LYS A 367 2.23 15.38 7.89
CA LYS A 367 2.93 15.39 9.19
C LYS A 367 2.95 16.79 9.78
N HIS A 368 3.35 17.80 9.00
CA HIS A 368 3.33 19.19 9.49
C HIS A 368 1.94 19.62 9.96
N LEU A 369 0.88 19.34 9.17
CA LEU A 369 -0.50 19.64 9.55
C LEU A 369 -0.91 18.97 10.87
N LEU A 370 -0.69 17.65 10.99
CA LEU A 370 -1.11 16.85 12.15
C LEU A 370 -0.31 17.17 13.43
N GLU A 371 0.92 17.66 13.31
CA GLU A 371 1.76 18.06 14.45
C GLU A 371 1.53 19.51 14.87
N THR A 372 0.92 20.35 14.02
CA THR A 372 0.71 21.78 14.30
C THR A 372 -0.73 22.18 14.62
N LYS A 373 -1.72 21.43 14.14
CA LYS A 373 -3.15 21.66 14.45
C LYS A 373 -3.72 20.57 15.34
N VAL A 374 -4.69 20.95 16.18
CA VAL A 374 -5.48 19.98 16.95
C VAL A 374 -6.45 19.27 16.01
N ASP A 375 -6.81 18.01 16.30
CA ASP A 375 -7.60 17.16 15.38
C ASP A 375 -8.92 17.83 14.94
N ASP A 376 -9.61 18.53 15.85
CA ASP A 376 -10.88 19.20 15.56
C ASP A 376 -10.74 20.49 14.74
N GLU A 377 -9.54 21.09 14.72
CA GLU A 377 -9.25 22.31 13.95
C GLU A 377 -8.87 22.00 12.50
N ILE A 378 -8.62 20.73 12.18
CA ILE A 378 -8.24 20.31 10.83
C ILE A 378 -9.51 20.17 9.99
N THR A 379 -9.54 20.93 8.90
CA THR A 379 -10.67 21.01 7.99
C THR A 379 -10.33 20.43 6.63
N LYS A 380 -11.35 20.18 5.81
CA LYS A 380 -11.21 19.82 4.40
C LYS A 380 -10.28 20.79 3.64
N LEU A 381 -10.37 22.09 3.91
CA LEU A 381 -9.58 23.12 3.24
C LEU A 381 -8.08 22.95 3.49
N ASP A 382 -7.67 22.43 4.64
CA ASP A 382 -6.27 22.15 4.93
C ASP A 382 -5.69 21.08 4.00
N TYR A 383 -6.48 20.04 3.69
CA TYR A 383 -6.08 19.00 2.73
C TYR A 383 -6.04 19.53 1.29
N ILE A 384 -6.99 20.40 0.92
CA ILE A 384 -6.99 21.06 -0.38
C ILE A 384 -5.72 21.91 -0.53
N GLU A 385 -5.37 22.70 0.50
CA GLU A 385 -4.19 23.56 0.48
C GLU A 385 -2.89 22.75 0.36
N ILE A 386 -2.78 21.62 1.09
CA ILE A 386 -1.66 20.68 0.93
C ILE A 386 -1.50 20.29 -0.54
N VAL A 387 -2.58 19.91 -1.23
CA VAL A 387 -2.50 19.48 -2.62
C VAL A 387 -2.22 20.64 -3.58
N LYS A 388 -2.73 21.85 -3.31
CA LYS A 388 -2.40 23.07 -4.09
C LYS A 388 -0.92 23.43 -4.00
N GLU A 389 -0.33 23.35 -2.80
CA GLU A 389 1.10 23.56 -2.65
C GLU A 389 1.91 22.47 -3.39
N ILE A 390 1.47 21.20 -3.31
CA ILE A 390 2.11 20.08 -4.02
C ILE A 390 2.09 20.30 -5.53
N GLU A 391 0.97 20.71 -6.10
CA GLU A 391 0.83 20.98 -7.53
C GLU A 391 1.96 21.89 -8.06
N ILE A 392 2.26 22.96 -7.33
CA ILE A 392 3.24 23.97 -7.73
C ILE A 392 4.67 23.53 -7.40
N GLU A 393 4.92 23.15 -6.15
CA GLU A 393 6.27 22.86 -5.66
C GLU A 393 6.83 21.57 -6.28
N PHE A 394 5.98 20.54 -6.44
CA PHE A 394 6.38 19.27 -7.04
C PHE A 394 6.72 19.44 -8.52
N GLN A 395 5.93 20.23 -9.27
CA GLN A 395 6.23 20.57 -10.66
C GLN A 395 7.61 21.22 -10.79
N ALA A 396 7.92 22.19 -9.92
CA ALA A 396 9.22 22.87 -9.92
C ALA A 396 10.40 21.91 -9.64
N ALA A 397 10.20 20.88 -8.82
CA ALA A 397 11.19 19.85 -8.55
C ALA A 397 11.36 18.87 -9.72
N VAL A 398 10.27 18.43 -10.35
CA VAL A 398 10.28 17.54 -11.53
C VAL A 398 11.03 18.19 -12.71
N GLU A 399 10.87 19.50 -12.89
CA GLU A 399 11.58 20.27 -13.93
C GLU A 399 13.11 20.26 -13.80
N LYS A 400 13.66 19.85 -12.65
CA LYS A 400 15.11 19.80 -12.39
C LYS A 400 15.81 18.60 -13.04
N ASN A 401 15.08 17.65 -13.60
CA ASN A 401 15.63 16.50 -14.34
C ASN A 401 16.63 15.65 -13.54
N LEU A 402 16.10 14.87 -12.58
CA LEU A 402 16.92 14.10 -11.65
C LEU A 402 17.79 13.07 -12.39
N ARG A 403 17.28 12.49 -13.49
CA ARG A 403 18.02 11.54 -14.33
C ARG A 403 19.37 12.11 -14.78
N VAL A 404 19.38 13.33 -15.33
CA VAL A 404 20.62 13.97 -15.80
C VAL A 404 21.47 14.47 -14.62
N GLN A 405 20.83 14.88 -13.52
CA GLN A 405 21.54 15.32 -12.32
C GLN A 405 22.34 14.24 -11.60
N VAL A 406 22.04 12.96 -11.78
CA VAL A 406 22.89 11.88 -11.25
C VAL A 406 24.35 12.06 -11.69
N PHE A 407 24.56 12.58 -12.90
CA PHE A 407 25.88 12.80 -13.49
C PHE A 407 26.45 14.21 -13.30
N SER A 408 25.70 15.15 -12.69
CA SER A 408 26.10 16.57 -12.64
C SER A 408 27.20 16.89 -11.63
N ASN A 409 27.61 15.95 -10.77
CA ASN A 409 28.63 16.17 -9.74
C ASN A 409 29.86 15.28 -9.94
N LEU A 410 31.00 15.91 -10.27
CA LEU A 410 32.26 15.22 -10.55
C LEU A 410 32.74 14.34 -9.39
N PHE A 411 32.75 14.88 -8.16
CA PHE A 411 33.24 14.15 -6.98
C PHE A 411 32.38 12.95 -6.63
N LYS A 412 31.05 13.08 -6.76
CA LYS A 412 30.13 11.97 -6.53
C LYS A 412 30.28 10.89 -7.61
N ASN A 413 30.48 11.26 -8.87
CA ASN A 413 30.75 10.31 -9.95
C ASN A 413 32.06 9.55 -9.73
N VAL A 414 33.12 10.25 -9.30
CA VAL A 414 34.39 9.64 -8.93
C VAL A 414 34.20 8.71 -7.71
N LYS A 415 33.45 9.14 -6.69
CA LYS A 415 33.15 8.31 -5.51
C LYS A 415 32.42 7.01 -5.89
N MET A 416 31.44 7.08 -6.80
CA MET A 416 30.72 5.91 -7.31
C MET A 416 31.65 4.91 -8.02
N TYR A 417 32.65 5.41 -8.76
CA TYR A 417 33.62 4.54 -9.43
C TYR A 417 34.53 3.79 -8.43
N TYR A 418 34.99 4.46 -7.37
CA TYR A 418 35.94 3.87 -6.42
C TYR A 418 35.28 3.08 -5.27
N THR A 419 34.03 3.39 -4.91
CA THR A 419 33.38 2.82 -3.71
C THR A 419 32.30 1.81 -4.11
N LYS A 420 32.50 0.52 -3.83
CA LYS A 420 31.50 -0.52 -4.11
C LYS A 420 30.15 -0.32 -3.40
N LYS A 421 30.16 0.30 -2.21
CA LYS A 421 28.95 0.57 -1.41
C LYS A 421 28.16 1.82 -1.85
N TYR A 422 28.67 2.64 -2.79
CA TYR A 422 27.99 3.88 -3.22
C TYR A 422 27.67 3.83 -4.71
N SER A 423 26.43 3.47 -5.04
CA SER A 423 25.93 3.33 -6.42
C SER A 423 25.13 4.55 -6.88
N ARG A 424 24.67 4.52 -8.15
CA ARG A 424 23.77 5.55 -8.71
C ARG A 424 22.46 5.68 -7.94
N SER A 425 21.98 4.60 -7.33
CA SER A 425 20.78 4.61 -6.52
C SER A 425 20.97 5.39 -5.22
N TYR A 426 22.16 5.31 -4.60
CA TYR A 426 22.50 6.18 -3.47
C TYR A 426 22.57 7.65 -3.89
N ARG A 427 23.16 7.94 -5.05
CA ARG A 427 23.21 9.32 -5.56
C ARG A 427 21.81 9.85 -5.87
N LEU A 428 20.95 9.02 -6.45
CA LEU A 428 19.55 9.35 -6.72
C LEU A 428 18.79 9.63 -5.42
N GLY A 429 19.00 8.82 -4.37
CA GLY A 429 18.41 9.06 -3.06
C GLY A 429 18.81 10.39 -2.43
N GLU A 430 20.08 10.78 -2.58
CA GLU A 430 20.53 12.12 -2.16
C GLU A 430 19.84 13.25 -2.94
N LEU A 431 19.61 13.06 -4.24
CA LEU A 431 18.93 14.04 -5.10
C LEU A 431 17.43 14.16 -4.78
N TYR A 432 16.77 13.06 -4.40
CA TYR A 432 15.39 13.13 -3.91
C TYR A 432 15.30 13.98 -2.63
N GLU A 433 16.19 13.75 -1.67
CA GLU A 433 16.24 14.60 -0.48
C GLU A 433 16.56 16.05 -0.83
N GLU A 434 17.56 16.30 -1.69
CA GLU A 434 17.99 17.65 -2.07
C GLU A 434 16.88 18.48 -2.73
N HIS A 435 16.15 17.90 -3.69
CA HIS A 435 15.20 18.65 -4.52
C HIS A 435 13.75 18.55 -4.08
N PHE A 436 13.35 17.46 -3.38
CA PHE A 436 11.96 17.24 -2.98
C PHE A 436 11.76 17.40 -1.46
N TYR A 437 12.60 16.80 -0.62
CA TYR A 437 12.23 16.61 0.79
C TYR A 437 12.90 17.57 1.78
N LEU A 438 14.19 17.88 1.62
CA LEU A 438 14.91 18.77 2.52
C LEU A 438 14.39 20.21 2.52
N PRO A 439 14.02 20.82 1.36
CA PRO A 439 13.43 22.15 1.36
C PRO A 439 12.14 22.20 2.19
N LEU A 440 11.30 21.17 2.05
CA LEU A 440 10.05 21.01 2.78
C LEU A 440 10.28 20.78 4.28
N PHE A 441 11.18 19.85 4.60
CA PHE A 441 11.46 19.43 5.97
C PHE A 441 12.10 20.57 6.78
N ASN A 442 13.06 21.29 6.20
CA ASN A 442 13.69 22.42 6.87
C ASN A 442 12.73 23.62 7.00
N LYS A 443 11.79 23.81 6.06
CA LYS A 443 10.71 24.81 6.16
C LYS A 443 9.79 24.55 7.35
N TYR A 444 9.40 23.30 7.60
CA TYR A 444 8.36 22.96 8.59
C TYR A 444 8.85 22.53 9.97
N PHE A 445 10.05 21.97 10.08
CA PHE A 445 10.51 21.34 11.32
C PHE A 445 11.78 21.98 11.91
N ASP A 446 12.18 23.16 11.41
CA ASP A 446 13.27 24.03 11.89
C ASP A 446 14.52 23.28 12.39
N LYS A 447 15.08 22.44 11.50
CA LYS A 447 16.14 21.49 11.87
C LYS A 447 17.47 21.67 11.15
N ASN A 448 17.57 22.53 10.12
CA ASN A 448 18.76 22.72 9.28
C ASN A 448 19.52 21.40 9.01
N VAL A 449 18.76 20.32 8.79
CA VAL A 449 19.30 18.97 8.65
C VAL A 449 19.83 18.79 7.23
N LYS A 450 20.86 17.94 7.12
CA LYS A 450 21.47 17.57 5.84
C LYS A 450 20.95 16.23 5.29
N ALA A 451 20.16 15.51 6.08
CA ALA A 451 19.56 14.23 5.73
C ALA A 451 18.29 14.01 6.58
N ILE A 452 17.34 13.27 6.03
CA ILE A 452 16.12 12.85 6.72
C ILE A 452 16.19 11.34 6.92
N TYR A 453 15.87 10.85 8.11
CA TYR A 453 15.86 9.42 8.41
C TYR A 453 14.43 8.88 8.47
N MET A 454 14.27 7.58 8.25
CA MET A 454 12.96 6.92 8.31
C MET A 454 12.27 7.14 9.67
N GLY A 455 13.02 7.19 10.76
CA GLY A 455 12.49 7.51 12.09
C GLY A 455 11.98 8.95 12.26
N ASP A 456 12.44 9.90 11.45
CA ASP A 456 11.94 11.29 11.48
C ASP A 456 10.52 11.40 10.92
N LEU A 457 10.03 10.37 10.22
CA LEU A 457 8.67 10.31 9.67
C LEU A 457 7.61 9.99 10.71
N ILE A 458 7.96 9.54 11.92
CA ILE A 458 6.97 9.25 12.96
C ILE A 458 6.17 10.54 13.25
N ILE A 459 4.84 10.47 13.08
CA ILE A 459 3.93 11.60 13.34
C ILE A 459 3.51 11.55 14.81
N LYS A 460 3.72 12.65 15.53
CA LYS A 460 3.29 12.85 16.92
C LYS A 460 2.20 13.93 16.95
N PRO A 461 0.91 13.55 16.92
CA PRO A 461 -0.18 14.51 16.91
C PRO A 461 -0.07 15.54 18.02
N LYS A 462 -0.43 16.78 17.72
CA LYS A 462 -0.37 17.89 18.70
C LYS A 462 -1.11 17.58 20.01
N SER A 463 -2.23 16.86 19.94
CA SER A 463 -3.06 16.49 21.08
C SER A 463 -2.61 15.24 21.84
N ALA A 464 -1.61 14.48 21.34
CA ALA A 464 -1.21 13.21 21.93
C ALA A 464 0.29 12.91 21.73
N SER A 465 1.09 13.17 22.77
CA SER A 465 2.54 12.93 22.75
C SER A 465 2.93 11.44 22.73
N ASN A 466 2.09 10.56 23.30
CA ASN A 466 2.28 9.10 23.37
C ASN A 466 1.36 8.33 22.41
N PHE A 467 1.17 8.84 21.20
CA PHE A 467 0.28 8.25 20.20
C PHE A 467 0.84 6.96 19.58
N ASN A 468 0.02 5.92 19.47
CA ASN A 468 0.31 4.70 18.72
C ASN A 468 -0.66 4.52 17.55
N ILE A 469 -0.12 4.47 16.33
CA ILE A 469 -0.92 4.35 15.09
C ILE A 469 -1.83 3.11 15.04
N TYR A 470 -1.47 2.00 15.67
CA TYR A 470 -2.27 0.78 15.62
C TYR A 470 -3.44 0.81 16.62
N ASN A 471 -3.25 1.48 17.77
CA ASN A 471 -4.17 1.43 18.90
C ASN A 471 -5.05 2.69 19.04
N ASP A 472 -4.57 3.83 18.57
CA ASP A 472 -5.18 5.14 18.84
C ASP A 472 -5.76 5.80 17.58
N ASN A 473 -5.33 5.39 16.38
CA ASN A 473 -5.72 6.04 15.13
C ASN A 473 -7.22 5.94 14.83
N TRP A 474 -7.88 4.86 15.27
CA TRP A 474 -9.32 4.66 15.09
C TRP A 474 -10.17 5.75 15.77
N LYS A 475 -9.67 6.40 16.83
CA LYS A 475 -10.37 7.48 17.57
C LYS A 475 -10.31 8.83 16.86
N ARG A 476 -9.30 9.05 16.02
CA ARG A 476 -9.05 10.34 15.36
C ARG A 476 -10.06 10.60 14.25
N LYS A 477 -10.43 11.86 14.07
CA LYS A 477 -11.15 12.33 12.89
C LYS A 477 -10.23 12.39 11.67
N ASN A 478 -9.01 12.86 11.88
CA ASN A 478 -7.98 12.92 10.85
C ASN A 478 -6.97 11.81 11.09
N LYS A 479 -7.10 10.74 10.29
CA LYS A 479 -6.28 9.55 10.37
C LYS A 479 -4.84 9.88 10.03
N ILE A 480 -3.94 9.19 10.71
CA ILE A 480 -2.52 9.16 10.39
C ILE A 480 -2.27 7.95 9.51
N PRO A 481 -1.87 8.10 8.24
CA PRO A 481 -1.58 6.96 7.41
C PRO A 481 -0.28 6.27 7.85
N GLN A 482 -0.24 4.95 7.75
CA GLN A 482 1.01 4.22 7.72
C GLN A 482 1.60 4.34 6.31
N LEU A 483 2.71 5.06 6.18
CA LEU A 483 3.46 5.14 4.93
C LEU A 483 4.31 3.88 4.75
N ILE A 484 4.11 3.19 3.63
CA ILE A 484 4.83 1.99 3.22
C ILE A 484 5.48 2.26 1.87
N LEU A 485 6.81 2.22 1.83
CA LEU A 485 7.58 2.30 0.58
C LEU A 485 7.99 0.88 0.20
N ASN A 486 7.53 0.40 -0.95
CA ASN A 486 7.77 -0.97 -1.41
C ASN A 486 8.95 -1.03 -2.37
N SER A 487 9.80 -2.03 -2.18
CA SER A 487 10.93 -2.37 -3.04
C SER A 487 10.96 -3.88 -3.24
N THR A 488 11.81 -4.39 -4.12
CA THR A 488 11.95 -5.84 -4.34
C THR A 488 13.35 -6.28 -3.91
N ALA A 489 13.43 -7.30 -3.06
CA ALA A 489 14.71 -7.94 -2.72
C ALA A 489 15.11 -8.89 -3.84
N VAL A 490 16.24 -8.63 -4.51
CA VAL A 490 16.72 -9.46 -5.62
C VAL A 490 17.07 -10.86 -5.15
N ASN A 491 17.63 -10.98 -3.95
CA ASN A 491 18.11 -12.23 -3.37
C ASN A 491 17.00 -13.28 -3.21
N THR A 492 15.80 -12.85 -2.81
CA THR A 492 14.65 -13.70 -2.51
C THR A 492 13.51 -13.54 -3.51
N GLY A 493 13.49 -12.47 -4.29
CA GLY A 493 12.35 -12.12 -5.14
C GLY A 493 11.11 -11.67 -4.36
N HIS A 494 11.20 -11.42 -3.05
CA HIS A 494 10.09 -10.99 -2.21
C HIS A 494 9.96 -9.45 -2.14
N ASN A 495 8.78 -8.98 -1.75
CA ASN A 495 8.55 -7.59 -1.40
C ASN A 495 9.39 -7.20 -0.17
N TRP A 496 10.09 -6.08 -0.25
CA TRP A 496 10.80 -5.45 0.85
C TRP A 496 10.17 -4.11 1.16
N GLN A 497 9.71 -3.93 2.40
CA GLN A 497 9.00 -2.73 2.82
C GLN A 497 9.87 -1.83 3.69
N PHE A 498 9.71 -0.52 3.54
CA PHE A 498 10.18 0.49 4.47
C PHE A 498 9.00 1.23 5.08
N THR A 499 8.96 1.30 6.40
CA THR A 499 8.01 2.13 7.16
C THR A 499 8.79 3.10 8.05
N ALA A 500 8.10 4.01 8.75
CA ALA A 500 8.75 4.93 9.69
C ALA A 500 9.43 4.21 10.89
N THR A 501 9.04 2.96 11.20
CA THR A 501 9.50 2.25 12.41
C THR A 501 10.29 0.98 12.12
N TRP A 502 10.13 0.37 10.94
CA TRP A 502 10.75 -0.90 10.59
C TRP A 502 10.99 -1.04 9.08
N MET A 503 11.87 -1.98 8.71
CA MET A 503 12.10 -2.40 7.32
C MET A 503 12.23 -3.93 7.20
N GLY A 504 11.92 -4.50 6.03
CA GLY A 504 12.19 -5.90 5.68
C GLY A 504 11.04 -6.63 4.98
N GLU A 505 11.15 -7.95 4.84
CA GLU A 505 10.13 -8.75 4.13
C GLU A 505 8.90 -9.03 5.02
N PRO A 506 7.69 -8.71 4.55
CA PRO A 506 6.46 -8.95 5.27
C PRO A 506 6.16 -10.46 5.33
N PRO A 507 5.60 -10.96 6.43
CA PRO A 507 5.30 -12.39 6.57
C PRO A 507 4.03 -12.84 5.85
N THR A 508 3.08 -11.92 5.62
CA THR A 508 1.67 -12.28 5.36
C THR A 508 1.43 -12.99 4.02
N TYR A 509 2.24 -12.69 3.00
CA TYR A 509 2.03 -13.20 1.62
C TYR A 509 3.06 -14.23 1.16
N ILE A 510 3.99 -14.64 2.02
CA ILE A 510 4.95 -15.69 1.70
C ILE A 510 4.33 -17.02 2.17
N SER A 511 4.07 -17.91 1.22
CA SER A 511 3.54 -19.24 1.51
C SER A 511 4.69 -20.22 1.62
N ASP A 512 5.06 -20.60 2.84
CA ASP A 512 6.18 -21.52 3.10
C ASP A 512 6.02 -22.90 2.42
N THR A 513 4.83 -23.22 1.90
CA THR A 513 4.54 -24.46 1.13
C THR A 513 4.84 -24.35 -0.36
N VAL A 514 4.84 -23.15 -0.92
CA VAL A 514 5.05 -22.88 -2.35
C VAL A 514 6.38 -22.17 -2.55
N ASP A 515 6.65 -21.21 -1.68
CA ASP A 515 7.88 -20.47 -1.59
C ASP A 515 8.70 -20.95 -0.40
N VAL A 516 9.64 -21.87 -0.67
CA VAL A 516 10.53 -22.44 0.35
C VAL A 516 11.80 -21.60 0.58
N LYS A 517 11.90 -20.41 -0.05
CA LYS A 517 13.07 -19.54 0.10
C LYS A 517 13.11 -18.94 1.51
N PRO A 518 14.30 -18.70 2.08
CA PRO A 518 14.41 -18.04 3.37
C PRO A 518 13.80 -16.64 3.28
N ARG A 519 12.91 -16.30 4.21
CA ARG A 519 12.39 -14.95 4.35
C ARG A 519 13.40 -14.08 5.12
N LEU A 520 13.77 -12.94 4.54
CA LEU A 520 14.58 -11.93 5.22
C LEU A 520 13.70 -11.17 6.22
N ARG A 521 13.71 -11.65 7.46
CA ARG A 521 12.83 -11.17 8.54
C ARG A 521 12.92 -9.64 8.70
N ARG A 522 11.75 -8.99 8.74
CA ARG A 522 11.64 -7.57 9.08
C ARG A 522 12.19 -7.23 10.47
N MET A 523 12.74 -6.03 10.60
CA MET A 523 13.33 -5.50 11.82
C MET A 523 12.93 -4.05 12.07
N TYR A 524 12.76 -3.69 13.34
CA TYR A 524 12.64 -2.29 13.76
C TYR A 524 14.01 -1.62 13.66
N TYR A 525 14.06 -0.34 13.26
CA TYR A 525 15.34 0.35 13.09
C TYR A 525 16.21 0.35 14.34
N GLN A 526 15.59 0.49 15.52
CA GLN A 526 16.30 0.42 16.82
C GLN A 526 16.96 -0.94 17.09
N ASN A 527 16.49 -2.02 16.45
CA ASN A 527 17.04 -3.37 16.57
C ASN A 527 17.97 -3.73 15.39
N ALA A 528 18.10 -2.85 14.39
CA ALA A 528 18.97 -3.08 13.25
C ALA A 528 20.45 -2.94 13.66
N PRO A 529 21.39 -3.52 12.88
CA PRO A 529 22.81 -3.25 13.04
C PRO A 529 23.09 -1.75 13.02
N GLU A 530 24.13 -1.29 13.72
CA GLU A 530 24.41 0.13 13.99
C GLU A 530 24.37 1.01 12.72
N ALA A 531 24.92 0.51 11.61
CA ALA A 531 24.94 1.20 10.32
C ALA A 531 23.54 1.48 9.73
N TYR A 532 22.52 0.74 10.17
CA TYR A 532 21.15 0.77 9.64
C TYR A 532 20.11 1.30 10.63
N GLN A 533 20.50 1.64 11.86
CA GLN A 533 19.60 2.27 12.83
C GLN A 533 19.11 3.64 12.36
N LYS A 534 19.92 4.35 11.56
CA LYS A 534 19.59 5.62 10.93
C LYS A 534 19.55 5.48 9.41
N PHE A 535 18.51 4.81 8.92
CA PHE A 535 18.30 4.64 7.48
C PHE A 535 17.75 5.92 6.84
N ARG A 536 18.37 6.41 5.76
CA ARG A 536 17.96 7.65 5.08
C ARG A 536 16.71 7.45 4.25
N LEU A 537 15.80 8.41 4.32
CA LEU A 537 14.55 8.45 3.57
C LEU A 537 14.79 8.40 2.06
N GLY A 538 15.74 9.20 1.57
CA GLY A 538 16.09 9.22 0.15
C GLY A 538 16.55 7.86 -0.37
N TYR A 539 17.23 7.06 0.47
CA TYR A 539 17.67 5.72 0.10
C TYR A 539 16.50 4.73 0.03
N ALA A 540 15.52 4.84 0.92
CA ALA A 540 14.30 4.02 0.83
C ALA A 540 13.49 4.34 -0.44
N VAL A 541 13.35 5.63 -0.78
CA VAL A 541 12.67 6.06 -2.01
C VAL A 541 13.46 5.63 -3.26
N ALA A 542 14.79 5.72 -3.22
CA ALA A 542 15.64 5.26 -4.31
C ALA A 542 15.58 3.74 -4.50
N ALA A 543 15.55 2.95 -3.43
CA ALA A 543 15.35 1.50 -3.52
C ALA A 543 14.01 1.19 -4.21
N SER A 544 12.94 1.86 -3.79
CA SER A 544 11.59 1.73 -4.38
C SER A 544 11.51 2.15 -5.85
N SER A 545 12.40 3.04 -6.32
CA SER A 545 12.42 3.59 -7.70
C SER A 545 13.61 3.13 -8.54
N CYS A 546 14.35 2.12 -8.09
CA CYS A 546 15.54 1.61 -8.74
C CYS A 546 15.17 0.69 -9.91
N VAL A 547 14.72 1.29 -11.02
CA VAL A 547 14.32 0.54 -12.23
C VAL A 547 15.53 -0.24 -12.76
N PRO A 548 15.43 -1.58 -12.90
CA PRO A 548 16.49 -2.41 -13.48
C PRO A 548 16.94 -1.89 -14.84
N VAL A 549 18.19 -2.16 -15.22
CA VAL A 549 18.84 -1.69 -16.47
C VAL A 549 19.22 -0.20 -16.43
N LEU A 550 18.40 0.68 -15.85
CA LEU A 550 18.69 2.11 -15.71
C LEU A 550 19.57 2.42 -14.49
N PHE A 551 19.26 1.80 -13.36
CA PHE A 551 19.97 1.99 -12.09
C PHE A 551 20.57 0.68 -11.57
N GLU A 552 21.65 0.80 -10.80
CA GLU A 552 22.26 -0.33 -10.10
C GLU A 552 21.49 -0.60 -8.80
N PRO A 553 21.27 -1.86 -8.39
CA PRO A 553 20.59 -2.16 -7.13
C PRO A 553 21.16 -1.39 -5.94
N LEU A 554 20.31 -1.07 -4.98
CA LEU A 554 20.72 -0.47 -3.72
C LEU A 554 21.20 -1.59 -2.79
N LEU A 555 22.49 -1.55 -2.43
CA LEU A 555 23.19 -2.63 -1.74
C LEU A 555 23.29 -2.40 -0.24
N LEU A 556 22.69 -3.27 0.57
CA LEU A 556 22.80 -3.28 2.04
C LEU A 556 23.65 -4.47 2.50
N SER A 557 24.97 -4.25 2.61
CA SER A 557 25.92 -5.25 3.14
C SER A 557 25.87 -5.37 4.66
N ASP A 558 26.28 -6.50 5.22
CA ASP A 558 26.42 -6.69 6.68
C ASP A 558 25.07 -6.52 7.45
N LEU A 559 23.93 -6.62 6.75
CA LEU A 559 22.59 -6.57 7.36
C LEU A 559 22.14 -7.96 7.83
N TYR A 560 22.47 -8.98 7.06
CA TYR A 560 22.25 -10.39 7.35
C TYR A 560 23.57 -11.15 7.16
N GLU A 561 23.78 -12.21 7.92
CA GLU A 561 24.94 -13.08 7.78
C GLU A 561 24.97 -13.70 6.38
N ASP A 562 26.13 -13.59 5.71
CA ASP A 562 26.38 -14.12 4.36
C ASP A 562 25.43 -13.64 3.24
N ILE A 563 24.68 -12.54 3.45
CA ILE A 563 23.76 -11.99 2.46
C ILE A 563 24.03 -10.49 2.26
N ASP A 564 24.56 -10.16 1.09
CA ASP A 564 24.58 -8.82 0.53
C ASP A 564 23.19 -8.53 -0.08
N LEU A 565 22.35 -7.81 0.67
CA LEU A 565 20.98 -7.53 0.25
C LEU A 565 20.96 -6.50 -0.89
N GLU A 566 20.40 -6.87 -2.04
CA GLU A 566 20.23 -6.01 -3.20
C GLU A 566 18.75 -5.64 -3.38
N LEU A 567 18.45 -4.34 -3.38
CA LEU A 567 17.10 -3.83 -3.55
C LEU A 567 16.92 -3.11 -4.89
N ILE A 568 15.81 -3.43 -5.56
CA ILE A 568 15.38 -2.81 -6.83
C ILE A 568 13.94 -2.30 -6.71
N ASP A 569 13.45 -1.64 -7.78
CA ASP A 569 12.09 -1.09 -7.85
C ASP A 569 11.02 -2.08 -7.36
N GLY A 570 10.09 -1.58 -6.54
CA GLY A 570 9.00 -2.40 -5.99
C GLY A 570 8.04 -2.91 -7.07
N GLY A 571 8.03 -2.26 -8.24
CA GLY A 571 7.20 -2.63 -9.38
C GLY A 571 7.48 -4.00 -9.97
N VAL A 572 8.66 -4.58 -9.69
CA VAL A 572 8.99 -5.95 -10.11
C VAL A 572 8.15 -6.99 -9.36
N HIS A 573 7.85 -6.75 -8.07
CA HIS A 573 7.02 -7.65 -7.27
C HIS A 573 5.55 -7.24 -7.23
N ASP A 574 5.26 -5.95 -7.01
CA ASP A 574 3.90 -5.44 -6.85
C ASP A 574 3.84 -3.95 -7.18
N ASN A 575 3.59 -3.64 -8.45
CA ASN A 575 3.64 -2.25 -8.91
C ASN A 575 2.48 -1.38 -8.45
N GLN A 576 1.35 -1.97 -8.07
CA GLN A 576 0.18 -1.24 -7.56
C GLN A 576 0.19 -1.09 -6.04
N GLY A 577 1.12 -1.74 -5.34
CA GLY A 577 1.23 -1.70 -3.88
C GLY A 577 0.09 -2.44 -3.17
N ILE A 578 -0.57 -3.37 -3.84
CA ILE A 578 -1.75 -4.09 -3.38
C ILE A 578 -1.43 -5.03 -2.22
N ALA A 579 -0.31 -5.74 -2.27
CA ALA A 579 0.08 -6.72 -1.25
C ALA A 579 0.16 -6.07 0.14
N SER A 580 0.74 -4.88 0.23
CA SER A 580 0.90 -4.14 1.49
C SER A 580 -0.42 -3.58 2.00
N ILE A 581 -1.34 -3.17 1.11
CA ILE A 581 -2.69 -2.72 1.49
C ILE A 581 -3.46 -3.88 2.13
N LEU A 582 -3.44 -5.04 1.48
CA LEU A 582 -4.12 -6.22 1.98
C LEU A 582 -3.46 -6.77 3.26
N GLU A 583 -2.13 -6.67 3.40
CA GLU A 583 -1.42 -7.01 4.64
C GLU A 583 -1.90 -6.15 5.82
N GLN A 584 -2.21 -4.88 5.56
CA GLN A 584 -2.70 -3.94 6.56
C GLN A 584 -4.21 -4.06 6.84
N GLU A 585 -4.85 -5.11 6.31
CA GLU A 585 -6.27 -5.44 6.51
C GLU A 585 -7.21 -4.29 6.09
N CYS A 586 -6.86 -3.55 5.03
CA CYS A 586 -7.73 -2.53 4.46
C CYS A 586 -8.97 -3.15 3.80
N SER A 587 -10.15 -2.67 4.20
CA SER A 587 -11.45 -3.07 3.66
C SER A 587 -12.03 -2.04 2.69
N SER A 588 -11.56 -0.79 2.72
CA SER A 588 -11.83 0.21 1.70
C SER A 588 -10.52 0.51 0.96
N ILE A 589 -10.52 0.41 -0.37
CA ILE A 589 -9.29 0.45 -1.16
C ILE A 589 -9.45 1.38 -2.36
N ILE A 590 -8.50 2.30 -2.52
CA ILE A 590 -8.33 3.13 -3.71
C ILE A 590 -7.01 2.76 -4.37
N ILE A 591 -7.03 2.28 -5.60
CA ILE A 591 -5.83 2.03 -6.40
C ILE A 591 -5.69 3.12 -7.46
N SER A 592 -4.66 3.95 -7.29
CA SER A 592 -4.22 4.89 -8.30
C SER A 592 -3.08 4.28 -9.11
N ASP A 593 -3.36 3.90 -10.35
CA ASP A 593 -2.43 3.16 -11.20
C ASP A 593 -1.97 3.98 -12.42
N GLY A 594 -0.93 4.77 -12.21
CA GLY A 594 -0.22 5.57 -13.23
C GLY A 594 0.90 4.82 -13.96
N SER A 595 0.91 3.48 -13.85
CA SER A 595 1.98 2.60 -14.33
C SER A 595 2.08 2.44 -15.84
N ALA A 596 3.29 2.12 -16.33
CA ALA A 596 3.52 1.86 -17.75
C ALA A 596 2.72 0.63 -18.14
N GLN A 597 1.71 0.82 -18.98
CA GLN A 597 0.91 -0.28 -19.49
C GLN A 597 1.42 -0.64 -20.87
N MET A 598 1.47 -1.94 -21.16
CA MET A 598 2.10 -2.49 -22.36
C MET A 598 1.45 -1.93 -23.63
N SER A 599 2.20 -1.20 -24.45
CA SER A 599 1.66 -0.65 -25.71
C SER A 599 1.41 -1.74 -26.75
N ASN A 600 0.48 -1.48 -27.66
CA ASN A 600 0.26 -2.33 -28.82
C ASN A 600 1.50 -2.31 -29.72
N ASN A 601 1.92 -3.49 -30.19
CA ASN A 601 3.01 -3.60 -31.15
C ASN A 601 2.49 -4.24 -32.44
N TYR A 602 2.16 -3.40 -33.42
CA TYR A 602 1.62 -3.85 -34.71
C TYR A 602 2.69 -4.32 -35.70
N LYS A 603 3.98 -4.28 -35.32
CA LYS A 603 5.11 -4.66 -36.18
C LYS A 603 6.01 -5.68 -35.50
N ASN A 604 6.78 -6.40 -36.32
CA ASN A 604 7.75 -7.36 -35.83
C ASN A 604 8.76 -6.70 -34.88
N VAL A 605 9.10 -7.43 -33.82
CA VAL A 605 10.14 -7.06 -32.87
C VAL A 605 11.50 -7.12 -33.57
N ALA A 606 12.29 -6.05 -33.50
CA ALA A 606 13.42 -5.84 -34.40
C ALA A 606 14.62 -6.78 -34.17
N ASN A 607 14.81 -7.27 -32.95
CA ASN A 607 15.91 -8.17 -32.56
C ASN A 607 15.63 -8.90 -31.23
N GLU A 608 16.51 -9.85 -30.86
CA GLU A 608 16.42 -10.65 -29.62
C GLU A 608 16.35 -9.80 -28.34
N LEU A 609 17.11 -8.70 -28.26
CA LEU A 609 17.08 -7.80 -27.09
C LEU A 609 15.71 -7.12 -26.95
N SER A 610 15.14 -6.62 -28.05
CA SER A 610 13.80 -6.04 -28.05
C SER A 610 12.72 -7.09 -27.75
N LEU A 611 12.95 -8.36 -28.09
CA LEU A 611 12.05 -9.47 -27.72
C LEU A 611 12.14 -9.75 -26.22
N PHE A 612 13.34 -9.80 -25.65
CA PHE A 612 13.55 -9.94 -24.21
C PHE A 612 12.82 -8.84 -23.42
N LEU A 613 12.98 -7.58 -23.81
CA LEU A 613 12.27 -6.46 -23.18
C LEU A 613 10.75 -6.55 -23.38
N ARG A 614 10.29 -7.06 -24.53
CA ARG A 614 8.86 -7.30 -24.76
C ARG A 614 8.31 -8.39 -23.84
N VAL A 615 9.05 -9.48 -23.62
CA VAL A 615 8.65 -10.56 -22.69
C VAL A 615 8.52 -10.02 -21.27
N ASP A 616 9.48 -9.21 -20.80
CA ASP A 616 9.39 -8.54 -19.50
C ASP A 616 8.11 -7.70 -19.37
N THR A 617 7.78 -6.88 -20.37
CA THR A 617 6.52 -6.10 -20.35
C THR A 617 5.26 -6.97 -20.34
N ILE A 618 5.28 -8.14 -21.00
CA ILE A 618 4.15 -9.10 -20.98
C ILE A 618 3.98 -9.68 -19.58
N LEU A 619 5.06 -10.07 -18.91
CA LEU A 619 5.02 -10.61 -17.56
C LEU A 619 4.51 -9.57 -16.56
N GLN A 620 4.97 -8.33 -16.66
CA GLN A 620 4.53 -7.23 -15.81
C GLN A 620 3.05 -6.87 -16.03
N GLU A 621 2.58 -6.80 -17.28
CA GLU A 621 1.16 -6.57 -17.56
C GLU A 621 0.30 -7.72 -17.03
N ARG A 622 0.76 -8.97 -17.19
CA ARG A 622 0.03 -10.13 -16.68
C ARG A 622 -0.08 -10.12 -15.16
N LEU A 623 1.00 -9.77 -14.46
CA LEU A 623 1.00 -9.64 -13.01
C LEU A 623 0.00 -8.57 -12.56
N ARG A 624 0.08 -7.37 -13.15
CA ARG A 624 -0.84 -6.26 -12.91
C ARG A 624 -2.30 -6.68 -13.09
N GLU A 625 -2.63 -7.35 -14.20
CA GLU A 625 -3.98 -7.83 -14.48
C GLU A 625 -4.49 -8.80 -13.40
N ILE A 626 -3.68 -9.79 -13.03
CA ILE A 626 -4.06 -10.78 -12.01
C ILE A 626 -4.32 -10.09 -10.67
N GLN A 627 -3.49 -9.13 -10.26
CA GLN A 627 -3.67 -8.43 -9.00
C GLN A 627 -4.94 -7.57 -8.98
N LEU A 628 -5.25 -6.86 -10.07
CA LEU A 628 -6.49 -6.09 -10.17
C LEU A 628 -7.73 -6.99 -10.25
N LEU A 629 -7.65 -8.14 -10.91
CA LEU A 629 -8.72 -9.14 -10.94
C LEU A 629 -8.91 -9.79 -9.56
N ASP A 630 -7.84 -10.04 -8.80
CA ASP A 630 -7.93 -10.53 -7.42
C ASP A 630 -8.69 -9.52 -6.55
N LEU A 631 -8.35 -8.22 -6.61
CA LEU A 631 -9.10 -7.17 -5.90
C LEU A 631 -10.58 -7.14 -6.30
N LYS A 632 -10.89 -7.22 -7.60
CA LYS A 632 -12.28 -7.28 -8.08
C LYS A 632 -13.00 -8.52 -7.56
N SER A 633 -12.34 -9.67 -7.52
CA SER A 633 -12.88 -10.90 -6.94
C SER A 633 -13.13 -10.75 -5.44
N ARG A 634 -12.22 -10.11 -4.71
CA ARG A 634 -12.37 -9.82 -3.27
C ARG A 634 -13.53 -8.86 -3.00
N LYS A 635 -13.71 -7.85 -3.85
CA LYS A 635 -14.88 -6.95 -3.82
C LYS A 635 -16.18 -7.70 -4.13
N TYR A 636 -16.19 -8.60 -5.12
CA TYR A 636 -17.35 -9.44 -5.43
C TYR A 636 -17.73 -10.36 -4.26
N SER A 637 -16.74 -10.85 -3.51
CA SER A 637 -16.95 -11.62 -2.27
C SER A 637 -17.13 -10.76 -1.00
N GLU A 638 -17.17 -9.43 -1.15
CA GLU A 638 -17.26 -8.40 -0.08
C GLU A 638 -16.32 -8.62 1.10
N ASN A 639 -15.11 -9.08 0.81
CA ASN A 639 -13.98 -8.94 1.73
C ASN A 639 -13.39 -7.54 1.67
N ILE A 640 -13.62 -6.84 0.57
CA ILE A 640 -13.38 -5.41 0.38
C ILE A 640 -14.75 -4.73 0.30
N ASN A 641 -15.05 -3.87 1.27
CA ASN A 641 -16.27 -3.09 1.35
C ASN A 641 -16.36 -2.09 0.20
N GLN A 642 -15.24 -1.47 -0.19
CA GLN A 642 -15.20 -0.47 -1.26
C GLN A 642 -13.91 -0.61 -2.07
N LEU A 643 -14.04 -0.58 -3.39
CA LEU A 643 -12.91 -0.70 -4.30
C LEU A 643 -13.05 0.31 -5.43
N TYR A 644 -12.08 1.22 -5.52
CA TYR A 644 -11.98 2.19 -6.60
C TYR A 644 -10.66 2.02 -7.32
N ILE A 645 -10.70 1.94 -8.67
CA ILE A 645 -9.50 1.74 -9.49
C ILE A 645 -9.50 2.77 -10.61
N VAL A 646 -8.48 3.64 -10.59
CA VAL A 646 -8.22 4.64 -11.65
C VAL A 646 -6.89 4.32 -12.33
N HIS A 647 -6.84 4.38 -13.65
CA HIS A 647 -5.64 4.00 -14.41
C HIS A 647 -5.56 4.62 -15.82
N LEU A 648 -4.36 4.72 -16.38
CA LEU A 648 -4.13 5.46 -17.63
C LEU A 648 -4.77 4.84 -18.90
N LYS A 649 -5.05 3.54 -18.96
CA LYS A 649 -5.83 2.93 -20.07
C LYS A 649 -7.35 2.87 -19.86
N LYS A 650 -7.89 3.58 -18.87
CA LYS A 650 -9.34 3.55 -18.63
C LYS A 650 -10.09 4.10 -19.84
N GLY A 651 -11.19 3.45 -20.24
CA GLY A 651 -11.97 3.84 -21.42
C GLY A 651 -11.30 3.57 -22.78
N LEU A 652 -10.10 2.96 -22.82
CA LEU A 652 -9.36 2.67 -24.05
C LEU A 652 -9.56 1.23 -24.57
N GLY A 653 -10.73 0.63 -24.32
CA GLY A 653 -11.04 -0.70 -24.84
C GLY A 653 -10.98 -0.73 -26.37
N GLU A 654 -10.33 -1.77 -26.91
CA GLU A 654 -10.25 -2.04 -28.35
C GLU A 654 -11.00 -3.33 -28.70
N LEU A 655 -11.47 -3.41 -29.94
CA LEU A 655 -12.16 -4.58 -30.47
C LEU A 655 -11.15 -5.65 -30.91
N PRO A 656 -11.54 -6.93 -30.90
CA PRO A 656 -10.73 -7.98 -31.49
C PRO A 656 -10.41 -7.67 -32.96
N VAL A 657 -9.15 -7.85 -33.35
CA VAL A 657 -8.70 -7.69 -34.74
C VAL A 657 -8.78 -9.03 -35.45
N SER A 658 -9.52 -9.08 -36.55
CA SER A 658 -9.62 -10.27 -37.41
C SER A 658 -8.35 -10.44 -38.27
N TRP A 659 -7.95 -11.68 -38.54
CA TRP A 659 -6.87 -11.96 -39.48
C TRP A 659 -7.30 -11.62 -40.92
N ILE A 660 -6.31 -11.44 -41.80
CA ILE A 660 -6.55 -11.15 -43.22
C ILE A 660 -7.38 -12.29 -43.84
N ASN A 661 -8.46 -11.96 -44.55
CA ASN A 661 -9.41 -12.90 -45.15
C ASN A 661 -10.21 -13.75 -44.13
N CYS A 662 -10.41 -13.26 -42.90
CA CYS A 662 -11.35 -13.87 -41.97
C CYS A 662 -12.78 -13.86 -42.56
N THR A 663 -13.35 -15.04 -42.75
CA THR A 663 -14.73 -15.24 -43.23
C THR A 663 -15.74 -15.42 -42.10
N ASP A 664 -15.28 -15.45 -40.85
CA ASP A 664 -16.14 -15.58 -39.69
C ASP A 664 -17.01 -14.33 -39.53
N VAL A 665 -18.19 -14.51 -38.94
CA VAL A 665 -19.12 -13.40 -38.71
C VAL A 665 -18.51 -12.46 -37.67
N ASN A 666 -18.23 -11.21 -38.06
CA ASN A 666 -17.89 -10.16 -37.10
C ASN A 666 -19.01 -10.07 -36.05
N ARG A 667 -18.66 -10.32 -34.79
CA ARG A 667 -19.63 -10.35 -33.69
C ARG A 667 -20.14 -8.94 -33.42
N LYS A 668 -21.21 -8.53 -34.11
CA LYS A 668 -21.85 -7.19 -33.98
C LYS A 668 -22.17 -6.82 -32.53
N ILE A 669 -22.40 -7.78 -31.65
CA ILE A 669 -22.61 -7.56 -30.20
C ILE A 669 -21.39 -6.94 -29.49
N LEU A 670 -20.19 -7.11 -30.05
CA LEU A 670 -18.97 -6.47 -29.55
C LEU A 670 -18.80 -5.06 -30.15
N HIS A 671 -19.44 -4.76 -31.29
CA HIS A 671 -19.31 -3.50 -32.00
C HIS A 671 -20.45 -2.53 -31.62
N ASP A 672 -20.24 -1.73 -30.58
CA ASP A 672 -21.01 -0.50 -30.44
C ASP A 672 -20.53 0.47 -31.53
N GLY A 673 -21.38 0.76 -32.52
CA GLY A 673 -21.05 1.58 -33.70
C GLY A 673 -20.61 3.02 -33.44
N LYS A 674 -20.33 3.40 -32.18
CA LYS A 674 -19.87 4.72 -31.73
C LYS A 674 -18.38 4.79 -31.34
N ILE A 675 -17.63 3.68 -31.29
CA ILE A 675 -16.30 3.63 -30.62
C ILE A 675 -15.09 4.01 -31.52
N GLU A 676 -15.29 4.33 -32.80
CA GLU A 676 -14.18 4.65 -33.71
C GLU A 676 -13.75 6.12 -33.77
N ASP A 677 -14.52 7.08 -33.24
CA ASP A 677 -14.10 8.48 -33.27
C ASP A 677 -13.06 8.79 -32.16
N PRO A 678 -11.80 9.12 -32.51
CA PRO A 678 -10.74 9.42 -31.54
C PRO A 678 -11.00 10.71 -30.74
N ASN A 679 -11.93 11.55 -31.18
CA ASN A 679 -12.30 12.82 -30.55
C ASN A 679 -13.42 12.66 -29.51
N VAL A 680 -14.01 11.47 -29.39
CA VAL A 680 -15.07 11.20 -28.42
C VAL A 680 -14.55 11.41 -26.99
N LEU A 681 -15.38 12.06 -26.19
CA LEU A 681 -15.18 12.16 -24.74
C LEU A 681 -15.50 10.82 -24.09
N LEU A 682 -14.58 10.35 -23.26
CA LEU A 682 -14.78 9.22 -22.36
C LEU A 682 -15.81 9.59 -21.28
N ASP A 683 -16.30 8.60 -20.51
CA ASP A 683 -17.34 8.79 -19.49
C ASP A 683 -16.98 9.82 -18.40
N TYR A 684 -15.69 10.09 -18.23
CA TYR A 684 -15.13 11.08 -17.32
C TYR A 684 -14.71 12.39 -18.01
N GLY A 685 -15.18 12.65 -19.24
CA GLY A 685 -15.07 13.95 -19.89
C GLY A 685 -13.74 14.26 -20.57
N LEU A 686 -12.83 13.29 -20.74
CA LEU A 686 -11.55 13.47 -21.45
C LEU A 686 -11.61 12.89 -22.88
N MET A 687 -11.02 13.56 -23.87
CA MET A 687 -10.93 13.00 -25.23
C MET A 687 -10.13 11.68 -25.26
N LYS A 688 -10.68 10.65 -25.92
CA LYS A 688 -10.09 9.30 -26.02
C LYS A 688 -8.65 9.33 -26.54
N LYS A 689 -8.36 10.09 -27.60
CA LYS A 689 -6.99 10.21 -28.14
C LYS A 689 -5.99 10.87 -27.19
N ILE A 690 -6.43 11.80 -26.34
CA ILE A 690 -5.57 12.44 -25.35
C ILE A 690 -5.24 11.42 -24.27
N GLN A 691 -6.24 10.70 -23.76
CA GLN A 691 -6.03 9.61 -22.81
C GLN A 691 -5.06 8.55 -23.36
N GLN A 692 -5.22 8.17 -24.64
CA GLN A 692 -4.31 7.22 -25.30
C GLN A 692 -2.86 7.73 -25.28
N GLN A 693 -2.63 8.97 -25.70
CA GLN A 693 -1.29 9.55 -25.66
C GLN A 693 -0.73 9.68 -24.24
N LEU A 694 -1.57 10.01 -23.25
CA LEU A 694 -1.18 10.06 -21.83
C LEU A 694 -0.72 8.69 -21.31
N SER A 695 -1.38 7.60 -21.76
CA SER A 695 -0.99 6.24 -21.39
C SER A 695 0.37 5.80 -21.96
N GLU A 696 0.78 6.41 -23.06
CA GLU A 696 2.03 6.13 -23.80
C GLU A 696 3.19 7.07 -23.43
N VAL A 697 2.94 8.11 -22.63
CA VAL A 697 4.01 8.99 -22.15
C VAL A 697 5.08 8.17 -21.45
N ARG A 698 6.34 8.51 -21.66
CA ARG A 698 7.50 7.85 -21.03
C ARG A 698 7.33 7.67 -19.52
N THR A 699 7.84 6.56 -19.01
CA THR A 699 8.07 6.35 -17.57
C THR A 699 9.54 6.58 -17.27
N ASP A 700 9.85 7.70 -16.60
CA ASP A 700 11.23 8.05 -16.26
C ASP A 700 11.29 9.14 -15.18
N LEU A 701 12.50 9.41 -14.68
CA LEU A 701 12.89 10.51 -13.79
C LEU A 701 13.45 11.72 -14.58
N ASP A 702 13.05 11.84 -15.84
CA ASP A 702 13.34 12.95 -16.74
C ASP A 702 12.40 14.14 -16.46
N SER A 703 12.72 15.35 -16.94
CA SER A 703 11.86 16.52 -16.75
C SER A 703 10.49 16.35 -17.42
N PHE A 704 9.41 16.74 -16.75
CA PHE A 704 8.08 16.95 -17.33
C PHE A 704 7.77 18.44 -17.33
N ASN A 705 7.28 18.95 -18.45
CA ASN A 705 6.83 20.34 -18.54
C ASN A 705 5.38 20.49 -18.10
N GLU A 706 4.95 21.74 -17.93
CA GLU A 706 3.64 22.09 -17.39
C GLU A 706 2.46 21.49 -18.19
N LEU A 707 2.52 21.48 -19.53
CA LEU A 707 1.50 20.84 -20.38
C LEU A 707 1.36 19.34 -20.09
N GLU A 708 2.47 18.61 -20.05
CA GLU A 708 2.48 17.17 -19.77
C GLU A 708 1.94 16.89 -18.37
N SER A 709 2.43 17.66 -17.39
CA SER A 709 2.07 17.53 -15.99
C SER A 709 0.60 17.82 -15.74
N PHE A 710 0.09 18.94 -16.26
CA PHE A 710 -1.30 19.32 -16.08
C PHE A 710 -2.26 18.35 -16.76
N ALA A 711 -1.92 17.83 -17.95
CA ALA A 711 -2.75 16.82 -18.60
C ALA A 711 -2.80 15.49 -17.82
N LEU A 712 -1.69 15.06 -17.21
CA LEU A 712 -1.66 13.89 -16.33
C LEU A 712 -2.47 14.11 -15.04
N MET A 713 -2.30 15.26 -14.39
CA MET A 713 -3.08 15.64 -13.21
C MET A 713 -4.58 15.72 -13.54
N TYR A 714 -4.95 16.36 -14.65
CA TYR A 714 -6.34 16.48 -15.09
C TYR A 714 -6.97 15.11 -15.38
N SER A 715 -6.24 14.19 -16.03
CA SER A 715 -6.69 12.81 -16.25
C SER A 715 -6.95 12.07 -14.93
N GLY A 716 -6.02 12.12 -13.98
CA GLY A 716 -6.20 11.49 -12.67
C GLY A 716 -7.37 12.08 -11.88
N TYR A 717 -7.51 13.41 -11.91
CA TYR A 717 -8.59 14.14 -11.28
C TYR A 717 -9.96 13.75 -11.85
N GLN A 718 -10.12 13.76 -13.17
CA GLN A 718 -11.41 13.43 -13.80
C GLN A 718 -11.82 11.97 -13.60
N GLN A 719 -10.87 11.03 -13.75
CA GLN A 719 -11.16 9.62 -13.47
C GLN A 719 -11.59 9.41 -12.01
N THR A 720 -10.93 10.07 -11.06
CA THR A 720 -11.27 9.93 -9.64
C THR A 720 -12.63 10.55 -9.33
N ASN A 721 -12.96 11.70 -9.94
CA ASN A 721 -14.27 12.33 -9.79
C ASN A 721 -15.41 11.44 -10.26
N HIS A 722 -15.21 10.74 -11.39
CA HIS A 722 -16.19 9.85 -11.98
C HIS A 722 -16.34 8.53 -11.19
N GLU A 723 -15.23 7.95 -10.74
CA GLU A 723 -15.22 6.60 -10.16
C GLU A 723 -15.51 6.55 -8.68
N VAL A 724 -15.05 7.57 -7.95
CA VAL A 724 -15.12 7.57 -6.50
C VAL A 724 -16.43 8.21 -6.08
N ASP A 725 -17.41 7.39 -5.72
CA ASP A 725 -18.77 7.79 -5.38
C ASP A 725 -18.89 8.35 -3.94
N TYR A 726 -18.07 9.36 -3.65
CA TYR A 726 -18.21 10.19 -2.45
C TYR A 726 -18.77 11.56 -2.79
N ALA A 727 -19.59 12.08 -1.88
CA ALA A 727 -20.26 13.36 -2.02
C ALA A 727 -19.27 14.50 -2.31
N PHE A 728 -19.64 15.36 -3.26
CA PHE A 728 -18.89 16.57 -3.61
C PHE A 728 -19.34 17.74 -2.72
N SER A 729 -18.50 18.78 -2.57
CA SER A 729 -19.02 20.08 -2.12
C SER A 729 -19.73 20.82 -3.24
N ASP A 730 -20.65 21.70 -2.90
CA ASP A 730 -21.45 22.46 -3.85
C ASP A 730 -20.63 23.38 -4.78
N THR A 731 -19.35 23.65 -4.47
CA THR A 731 -18.43 24.43 -5.32
C THR A 731 -17.13 23.67 -5.62
N PRO A 732 -16.79 23.43 -6.91
CA PRO A 732 -15.49 22.87 -7.34
C PRO A 732 -14.34 23.85 -7.07
N GLU A 733 -13.17 23.34 -6.65
CA GLU A 733 -11.99 24.18 -6.42
C GLU A 733 -11.32 24.58 -7.74
N GLN A 734 -10.65 25.74 -7.70
CA GLN A 734 -9.81 26.22 -8.81
C GLN A 734 -8.39 25.64 -8.68
N TRP A 735 -8.13 24.58 -9.44
CA TRP A 735 -6.80 23.98 -9.59
C TRP A 735 -6.05 24.60 -10.77
N SER A 736 -4.71 24.73 -10.69
CA SER A 736 -3.95 25.33 -11.79
C SER A 736 -3.97 24.44 -13.03
N PHE A 737 -3.95 23.12 -12.85
CA PHE A 737 -3.98 22.13 -13.92
C PHE A 737 -5.30 22.12 -14.68
N LYS A 738 -6.41 22.63 -14.10
CA LYS A 738 -7.69 22.76 -14.83
C LYS A 738 -7.59 23.71 -16.03
N LYS A 739 -6.56 24.56 -16.11
CA LYS A 739 -6.29 25.38 -17.31
C LYS A 739 -6.08 24.55 -18.58
N ILE A 740 -5.72 23.27 -18.45
CA ILE A 740 -5.54 22.36 -19.60
C ILE A 740 -6.86 21.80 -20.15
N GLU A 741 -7.97 21.98 -19.43
CA GLU A 741 -9.28 21.41 -19.76
C GLU A 741 -9.70 21.64 -21.22
N PRO A 742 -9.62 22.87 -21.78
CA PRO A 742 -10.00 23.08 -23.18
C PRO A 742 -9.18 22.22 -24.15
N SER A 743 -7.86 22.10 -23.97
CA SER A 743 -6.99 21.24 -24.79
C SER A 743 -7.28 19.74 -24.63
N CYS A 744 -7.90 19.36 -23.51
CA CYS A 744 -8.24 17.99 -23.16
C CYS A 744 -9.67 17.58 -23.60
N THR A 745 -10.54 18.55 -23.88
CA THR A 745 -11.97 18.33 -24.13
C THR A 745 -12.45 18.86 -25.49
N LEU A 746 -11.79 19.88 -26.05
CA LEU A 746 -12.19 20.52 -27.31
C LEU A 746 -11.19 20.19 -28.43
N PRO A 747 -11.63 19.55 -29.53
CA PRO A 747 -10.76 19.25 -30.67
C PRO A 747 -10.06 20.48 -31.28
N ALA A 748 -10.65 21.67 -31.14
CA ALA A 748 -10.09 22.91 -31.68
C ALA A 748 -8.84 23.40 -30.89
N GLU A 749 -8.69 23.03 -29.61
CA GLU A 749 -7.67 23.57 -28.70
C GLU A 749 -6.56 22.58 -28.35
N GLU A 750 -6.59 21.37 -28.91
CA GLU A 750 -5.69 20.28 -28.55
C GLU A 750 -4.32 20.33 -29.22
N THR A 751 -4.17 21.11 -30.30
CA THR A 751 -3.06 20.94 -31.26
C THR A 751 -1.69 21.05 -30.57
N GLN A 752 -1.55 21.99 -29.65
CA GLN A 752 -0.33 22.17 -28.87
C GLN A 752 -0.06 20.96 -27.96
N LEU A 753 -1.08 20.50 -27.22
CA LEU A 753 -0.98 19.38 -26.29
C LEU A 753 -0.64 18.08 -27.02
N ILE A 754 -1.32 17.76 -28.12
CA ILE A 754 -1.06 16.55 -28.92
C ILE A 754 0.37 16.53 -29.46
N ASN A 755 0.87 17.66 -29.98
CA ASN A 755 2.24 17.72 -30.48
C ASN A 755 3.25 17.50 -29.36
N GLN A 756 2.98 18.04 -28.17
CA GLN A 756 3.80 17.83 -26.99
C GLN A 756 3.78 16.36 -26.53
N LEU A 757 2.60 15.76 -26.40
CA LEU A 757 2.43 14.37 -25.95
C LEU A 757 2.97 13.34 -26.95
N LYS A 758 2.89 13.59 -28.26
CA LYS A 758 3.55 12.73 -29.26
C LYS A 758 5.06 12.65 -29.03
N ILE A 759 5.68 13.75 -28.61
CA ILE A 759 7.11 13.83 -28.36
C ILE A 759 7.46 13.28 -26.96
N SER A 760 6.53 13.36 -26.02
CA SER A 760 6.71 12.91 -24.64
C SER A 760 6.95 11.40 -24.49
N THR A 761 6.57 10.61 -25.50
CA THR A 761 6.84 9.17 -25.61
C THR A 761 8.33 8.84 -25.75
N TYR A 762 9.13 9.79 -26.25
CA TYR A 762 10.57 9.59 -26.46
C TYR A 762 11.38 10.06 -25.25
N VAL A 763 12.62 9.56 -25.11
CA VAL A 763 13.51 9.96 -24.01
C VAL A 763 14.75 10.73 -24.50
N PRO A 764 15.58 10.22 -25.41
CA PRO A 764 16.68 11.02 -25.94
C PRO A 764 16.20 12.02 -27.00
N PHE A 765 16.84 13.20 -27.05
CA PHE A 765 16.68 14.22 -28.10
C PHE A 765 15.26 14.77 -28.29
N LYS A 766 14.39 14.70 -27.28
CA LYS A 766 13.02 15.26 -27.32
C LYS A 766 12.97 16.71 -27.79
N ILE A 767 13.89 17.54 -27.29
CA ILE A 767 13.92 18.95 -27.65
C ILE A 767 14.32 19.20 -29.10
N VAL A 768 15.20 18.35 -29.64
CA VAL A 768 15.53 18.36 -31.07
C VAL A 768 14.27 18.01 -31.86
N ARG A 769 13.45 17.07 -31.40
CA ARG A 769 12.16 16.74 -32.04
C ARG A 769 11.12 17.86 -31.97
N LEU A 770 11.16 18.69 -30.93
CA LEU A 770 10.24 19.84 -30.76
C LEU A 770 10.59 21.04 -31.66
N SER A 771 11.87 21.28 -31.96
CA SER A 771 12.32 22.49 -32.65
C SER A 771 12.95 22.19 -34.00
N LYS A 772 12.31 22.65 -35.10
CA LYS A 772 12.84 22.50 -36.47
C LYS A 772 14.25 23.09 -36.62
N LEU A 773 14.55 24.21 -35.96
CA LEU A 773 15.89 24.80 -35.96
C LEU A 773 16.93 23.86 -35.36
N LEU A 774 16.61 23.20 -34.25
CA LEU A 774 17.49 22.22 -33.63
C LEU A 774 17.62 20.95 -34.47
N GLN A 775 16.58 20.54 -35.19
CA GLN A 775 16.67 19.43 -36.15
C GLN A 775 17.64 19.76 -37.28
N TYR A 776 17.53 20.95 -37.88
CA TYR A 776 18.45 21.39 -38.92
C TYR A 776 19.88 21.53 -38.40
N PHE A 777 20.06 22.08 -37.20
CA PHE A 777 21.38 22.17 -36.57
C PHE A 777 21.98 20.79 -36.31
N ALA A 778 21.20 19.84 -35.75
CA ALA A 778 21.64 18.48 -35.51
C ALA A 778 21.97 17.74 -36.82
N ALA A 779 21.17 17.93 -37.87
CA ALA A 779 21.43 17.38 -39.19
C ALA A 779 22.71 17.97 -39.81
N ALA A 780 22.91 19.29 -39.73
CA ALA A 780 24.11 19.96 -40.21
C ALA A 780 25.36 19.48 -39.44
N LEU A 781 25.28 19.36 -38.11
CA LEU A 781 26.36 18.79 -37.30
C LEU A 781 26.67 17.34 -37.70
N GLY A 782 25.62 16.54 -37.94
CA GLY A 782 25.75 15.17 -38.43
C GLY A 782 26.42 15.08 -39.80
N ILE A 783 26.09 15.99 -40.72
CA ILE A 783 26.73 16.10 -42.04
C ILE A 783 28.20 16.51 -41.89
N VAL A 784 28.51 17.48 -41.04
CA VAL A 784 29.91 17.89 -40.77
C VAL A 784 30.71 16.72 -40.19
N LEU A 785 30.17 16.00 -39.22
CA LEU A 785 30.78 14.78 -38.66
C LEU A 785 31.00 13.71 -39.73
N LEU A 786 30.02 13.50 -40.60
CA LEU A 786 30.12 12.56 -41.71
C LEU A 786 31.20 12.98 -42.70
N ILE A 787 31.29 14.27 -43.06
CA ILE A 787 32.34 14.81 -43.94
C ILE A 787 33.71 14.65 -43.29
N LEU A 788 33.84 14.93 -41.98
CA LEU A 788 35.10 14.73 -41.25
C LEU A 788 35.51 13.26 -41.24
N LEU A 789 34.57 12.34 -41.00
CA LEU A 789 34.81 10.89 -41.06
C LEU A 789 35.22 10.47 -42.47
N ILE A 790 34.48 10.88 -43.50
CA ILE A 790 34.79 10.57 -44.90
C ILE A 790 36.16 11.12 -45.29
N ASN A 791 36.50 12.37 -44.90
CA ASN A 791 37.80 12.97 -45.17
C ASN A 791 38.93 12.24 -44.43
N MET A 792 38.69 11.80 -43.19
CA MET A 792 39.60 10.93 -42.46
C MET A 792 39.85 9.61 -43.20
N PHE A 793 38.78 8.94 -43.64
CA PHE A 793 38.87 7.68 -44.40
C PHE A 793 39.55 7.88 -45.76
N TYR A 794 39.22 8.95 -46.48
CA TYR A 794 39.77 9.29 -47.78
C TYR A 794 41.27 9.59 -47.71
N LYS A 795 41.72 10.42 -46.75
CA LYS A 795 43.14 10.75 -46.56
C LYS A 795 44.02 9.54 -46.24
N LYS A 796 43.42 8.44 -45.78
CA LYS A 796 44.14 7.21 -45.43
C LYS A 796 43.75 6.00 -46.29
N TRP A 797 43.01 6.21 -47.38
CA TRP A 797 42.56 5.16 -48.28
C TRP A 797 43.72 4.44 -49.00
N GLU A 798 44.82 5.15 -49.28
CA GLU A 798 46.00 4.62 -50.00
C GLU A 798 47.25 4.48 -49.11
N SER A 799 47.12 4.72 -47.80
CA SER A 799 48.24 4.61 -46.83
C SER A 799 48.46 3.14 -46.44
N PRO A 800 49.68 2.58 -46.57
CA PRO A 800 50.00 1.24 -46.08
C PRO A 800 50.05 1.17 -44.54
N ASP A 801 50.14 2.31 -43.87
CA ASP A 801 49.94 2.40 -42.42
C ASP A 801 48.44 2.25 -42.13
N PRO A 802 48.05 1.43 -41.13
CA PRO A 802 46.65 1.26 -40.77
C PRO A 802 45.99 2.62 -40.57
N ILE A 803 44.74 2.75 -41.06
CA ILE A 803 43.92 3.97 -41.00
C ILE A 803 43.90 4.58 -39.57
N PHE A 804 44.18 3.76 -38.57
CA PHE A 804 44.04 4.02 -37.16
C PHE A 804 45.34 3.70 -36.40
N THR A 805 46.19 4.71 -36.15
CA THR A 805 47.09 4.73 -34.97
C THR A 805 46.35 5.16 -33.70
N ILE A 806 45.05 5.38 -33.83
CA ILE A 806 44.04 5.46 -32.78
C ILE A 806 43.28 4.14 -32.93
N THR A 807 43.57 3.13 -32.11
CA THR A 807 43.11 1.74 -32.31
C THR A 807 41.63 1.63 -32.79
N TYR A 808 41.26 0.60 -33.57
CA TYR A 808 39.83 0.29 -33.84
C TYR A 808 39.01 0.24 -32.55
N GLN A 809 39.67 -0.05 -31.42
CA GLN A 809 39.18 0.22 -30.08
C GLN A 809 38.87 1.70 -29.91
N GLU A 810 39.77 2.69 -29.90
CA GLU A 810 39.49 4.12 -29.61
C GLU A 810 38.34 4.83 -30.40
N VAL A 811 38.06 4.54 -31.67
CA VAL A 811 36.91 5.14 -32.41
C VAL A 811 35.63 4.34 -32.23
N ALA A 812 35.72 3.01 -32.25
CA ALA A 812 34.61 2.20 -31.77
C ALA A 812 34.32 2.58 -30.33
N VAL A 813 35.32 2.87 -29.50
CA VAL A 813 35.27 3.34 -28.13
C VAL A 813 34.79 4.76 -28.08
N ALA A 814 35.04 5.70 -28.98
CA ALA A 814 34.40 7.02 -28.92
C ALA A 814 32.89 6.91 -29.22
N ALA A 815 32.50 6.12 -30.22
CA ALA A 815 31.10 5.85 -30.55
C ALA A 815 30.41 4.98 -29.49
N ILE A 816 31.09 3.93 -29.03
CA ILE A 816 30.75 3.06 -27.92
C ILE A 816 30.84 3.85 -26.62
N LEU A 817 31.60 4.93 -26.46
CA LEU A 817 31.66 5.79 -25.27
C LEU A 817 30.50 6.75 -25.24
N ILE A 818 30.07 7.23 -26.40
CA ILE A 818 28.81 7.95 -26.53
C ILE A 818 27.64 7.00 -26.24
N VAL A 819 27.75 5.72 -26.61
CA VAL A 819 26.76 4.67 -26.28
C VAL A 819 26.91 4.08 -24.86
N LEU A 820 28.11 4.06 -24.26
CA LEU A 820 28.50 3.52 -22.95
C LEU A 820 28.40 4.57 -21.84
N SER A 821 28.60 5.85 -22.16
CA SER A 821 28.21 6.94 -21.27
C SER A 821 26.70 6.91 -21.03
N ILE A 822 25.95 6.34 -21.98
CA ILE A 822 24.55 5.98 -21.80
C ILE A 822 24.39 4.58 -21.13
N TYR A 823 25.33 3.64 -21.30
CA TYR A 823 25.30 2.27 -20.74
C TYR A 823 26.67 1.72 -20.26
N TYR A 824 27.10 2.06 -19.05
CA TYR A 824 28.45 1.77 -18.47
C TYR A 824 28.87 0.28 -18.39
N LYS A 825 27.93 -0.67 -18.41
CA LYS A 825 28.22 -2.12 -18.20
C LYS A 825 29.08 -2.77 -19.30
N PHE A 826 29.10 -2.23 -20.53
CA PHE A 826 29.90 -2.81 -21.62
C PHE A 826 31.40 -2.42 -21.57
N ALA A 827 31.80 -1.44 -20.75
CA ALA A 827 33.19 -1.02 -20.63
C ALA A 827 34.10 -2.11 -20.01
N LYS A 828 33.50 -3.08 -19.30
CA LYS A 828 34.21 -4.20 -18.66
C LYS A 828 34.79 -5.21 -19.66
N TYR A 829 34.33 -5.19 -20.91
CA TYR A 829 34.77 -6.09 -22.00
C TYR A 829 35.87 -5.48 -22.88
N ILE A 830 36.31 -4.24 -22.61
CA ILE A 830 37.41 -3.60 -23.32
C ILE A 830 38.73 -4.03 -22.66
N ASN A 831 39.56 -4.76 -23.41
CA ASN A 831 40.84 -5.27 -22.94
C ASN A 831 41.91 -4.15 -22.92
N ILE A 832 41.85 -3.26 -21.92
CA ILE A 832 42.86 -2.21 -21.70
C ILE A 832 43.98 -2.81 -20.86
N GLU A 833 45.10 -3.16 -21.49
CA GLU A 833 46.23 -3.92 -20.91
C GLU A 833 46.91 -3.29 -19.67
N SER A 834 46.59 -2.05 -19.27
CA SER A 834 47.13 -1.46 -18.03
C SER A 834 46.07 -0.81 -17.15
N TRP A 835 46.14 -1.10 -15.85
CA TRP A 835 45.26 -0.55 -14.80
C TRP A 835 45.24 0.99 -14.78
N ILE A 836 46.40 1.63 -15.06
CA ILE A 836 46.54 3.10 -15.11
C ILE A 836 45.79 3.69 -16.32
N LYS A 837 46.01 3.16 -17.54
CA LYS A 837 45.29 3.63 -18.74
C LYS A 837 43.78 3.45 -18.58
N LYS A 838 43.35 2.35 -17.96
CA LYS A 838 41.94 2.07 -17.65
C LYS A 838 41.34 3.15 -16.73
N ASN A 839 42.01 3.49 -15.63
CA ASN A 839 41.52 4.51 -14.69
C ASN A 839 41.52 5.92 -15.30
N ILE A 840 42.57 6.31 -16.03
CA ILE A 840 42.63 7.62 -16.72
C ILE A 840 41.48 7.74 -17.71
N PHE A 841 41.26 6.70 -18.50
CA PHE A 841 40.17 6.64 -19.46
C PHE A 841 38.80 6.81 -18.78
N TYR A 842 38.52 6.09 -17.68
CA TYR A 842 37.27 6.28 -16.93
C TYR A 842 37.11 7.68 -16.34
N ILE A 843 38.18 8.29 -15.84
CA ILE A 843 38.15 9.67 -15.34
C ILE A 843 37.77 10.64 -16.47
N ILE A 844 38.30 10.45 -17.67
CA ILE A 844 37.95 11.27 -18.85
C ILE A 844 36.46 11.12 -19.19
N ILE A 845 35.92 9.89 -19.19
CA ILE A 845 34.48 9.64 -19.44
C ILE A 845 33.63 10.33 -18.38
N ILE A 846 33.99 10.18 -17.11
CA ILE A 846 33.28 10.79 -15.99
C ILE A 846 33.28 12.31 -16.14
N PHE A 847 34.41 12.91 -16.52
CA PHE A 847 34.53 14.34 -16.75
C PHE A 847 33.70 14.82 -17.95
N LEU A 848 33.74 14.09 -19.07
CA LEU A 848 32.95 14.41 -20.26
C LEU A 848 31.44 14.29 -19.96
N GLY A 849 31.03 13.22 -19.28
CA GLY A 849 29.64 13.02 -18.84
C GLY A 849 29.17 14.12 -17.89
N PHE A 850 30.02 14.54 -16.97
CA PHE A 850 29.78 15.70 -16.10
C PHE A 850 29.56 16.99 -16.92
N LEU A 851 30.42 17.27 -17.89
CA LEU A 851 30.35 18.49 -18.70
C LEU A 851 29.10 18.50 -19.59
N LEU A 852 28.83 17.40 -20.30
CA LEU A 852 27.64 17.27 -21.16
C LEU A 852 26.33 17.35 -20.36
N SER A 853 26.28 16.72 -19.18
CA SER A 853 25.09 16.74 -18.33
C SER A 853 24.80 18.16 -17.82
N ASN A 854 25.82 18.91 -17.41
CA ASN A 854 25.65 20.30 -16.99
C ASN A 854 25.24 21.23 -18.15
N ILE A 855 25.81 21.05 -19.36
CA ILE A 855 25.36 21.79 -20.55
C ILE A 855 23.89 21.48 -20.86
N TYR A 856 23.49 20.21 -20.79
CA TYR A 856 22.11 19.81 -21.02
C TYR A 856 21.14 20.46 -20.03
N LEU A 857 21.47 20.42 -18.73
CA LEU A 857 20.66 21.03 -17.66
C LEU A 857 20.54 22.55 -17.81
N LEU A 858 21.62 23.24 -18.21
CA LEU A 858 21.64 24.70 -18.33
C LEU A 858 20.95 25.21 -19.61
N SER A 859 20.97 24.43 -20.69
CA SER A 859 20.46 24.86 -22.00
C SER A 859 19.18 24.11 -22.40
N PHE A 860 19.30 22.83 -22.75
CA PHE A 860 18.22 22.05 -23.35
C PHE A 860 17.06 21.83 -22.38
N ASN A 861 17.34 21.50 -21.12
CA ASN A 861 16.29 21.28 -20.12
C ASN A 861 15.44 22.55 -19.89
N LYS A 862 16.08 23.72 -19.77
CA LYS A 862 15.38 25.00 -19.62
C LYS A 862 14.52 25.35 -20.83
N LEU A 863 15.05 25.10 -22.04
CA LEU A 863 14.30 25.35 -23.27
C LEU A 863 13.11 24.39 -23.41
N TYR A 864 13.27 23.12 -23.03
CA TYR A 864 12.19 22.14 -23.02
C TYR A 864 11.03 22.58 -22.11
N ASN A 865 11.34 22.95 -20.86
CA ASN A 865 10.34 23.43 -19.91
C ASN A 865 9.69 24.72 -20.39
N LYS A 866 10.45 25.64 -21.02
CA LYS A 866 9.91 26.90 -21.57
C LYS A 866 8.93 26.67 -22.72
N ILE A 867 9.20 25.71 -23.61
CA ILE A 867 8.32 25.38 -24.75
C ILE A 867 7.00 24.79 -24.25
N GLY A 868 7.06 23.97 -23.21
CA GLY A 868 5.90 23.27 -22.65
C GLY A 868 5.16 24.02 -21.55
N LYS A 869 5.33 25.34 -21.41
CA LYS A 869 4.51 26.16 -20.51
C LYS A 869 3.11 26.38 -21.08
N MET A 870 2.11 26.37 -20.20
CA MET A 870 0.77 26.84 -20.51
C MET A 870 0.82 28.32 -20.88
N ARG A 871 0.08 28.69 -21.93
CA ARG A 871 0.02 30.06 -22.45
C ARG A 871 -1.18 30.81 -21.92
#